data_AF-A0A3R7CS95-F1
#
_entry.id   AF-A0A3R7CS95-F1
#
_cell.length_a   1.000
_cell.length_b   1.000
_cell.length_c   1.000
_cell.angle_alpha   90.00
_cell.angle_beta   90.00
_cell.angle_gamma   90.00
#
_symmetry.space_group_name_H-M   'P 1'
#
loop_
_entity.id
_entity.type
_entity.pdbx_description
1 polymer ?
#
loop_
_entity_poly.entity_id
_entity_poly.type
_entity_poly.pdbx_seq_one_letter_code
_entity_poly.pdbx_strand_id
1 'polypeptide(L)'
;MEEVFIKVAEIGDVSQQHTLQKKDPTTTQAASNSGSAGFKLAEQAPNSALTMFFIHFRALFKKRVRTAKRDKRVVMFGTVLPIVFLVLGIALLKASSLTRNDPGLLLNTAPYPLKENTPVPYMCQSDWMCDAVNQISTAKPQAILGLDKQVYSPEPTVFGVKYTNLTGADTNSYNVRTGDEIFQRGYGKSGDGPVVGQYGGYVLLGDSKTRSFGYNLAVNTTAVHAAIVHKALMDEALYRTVTANSNVKLTCTNLPLPLTDSTKILFTTIVSFTTSVFVVLAFAYFTASVVPYLVNEKHPSHNSKHQQLVSGVSLPAFWLANFAWDLLLYSVPCVFGLMAIYFFDITPFTGRECSSCAGSPFAALIVIFVLFGFAIVSFCYILSYLFTDAASSQTYIIMINVLFGTILMTTSVILDIIESTKDINSHLKFVWRLSPLFCVGNSLNQLSISTLRLAQGLIKKDTSAFSTDILGWEVAYLAAEAILFPLIAIGIDYALSFPKIKAKITKDPHVVDAPYDVDEDVMAEEDRVASGAADKDAVVMKNLRKVYKGGKVGVVNLSLALPKGECFGYLGINGAGKTSTMKIMTGDVLPTSGAAMLGGFDIMSHQLEVRRLIGYCPQFDALIDLLTVREHLELFAAIKGVPPSLIDAIVNEKMDQMNLNDFEHKLAGTLSGGNKRKLSVAIAMIGSPPIIFL
;
A
#
# COMPACT_ATOMS: atom_id res chain seq x y z
N MET A 1 -12.03 -3.03 41.60
CA MET A 1 -13.47 -2.86 41.33
C MET A 1 -14.18 -2.25 42.52
N GLU A 2 -13.94 -2.74 43.73
CA GLU A 2 -14.48 -2.19 44.98
C GLU A 2 -14.28 -0.67 45.11
N GLU A 3 -13.06 -0.17 44.88
CA GLU A 3 -12.74 1.27 44.88
C GLU A 3 -13.56 2.09 43.84
N VAL A 4 -13.94 1.47 42.72
CA VAL A 4 -14.74 2.11 41.66
C VAL A 4 -16.22 2.12 42.04
N PHE A 5 -16.73 1.02 42.60
CA PHE A 5 -18.11 0.94 43.09
C PHE A 5 -18.34 1.86 44.28
N ILE A 6 -17.39 1.95 45.21
CA ILE A 6 -17.44 2.90 46.33
C ILE A 6 -17.49 4.33 45.80
N LYS A 7 -16.63 4.69 44.83
CA LYS A 7 -16.67 6.04 44.24
C LYS A 7 -17.96 6.33 43.48
N VAL A 8 -18.51 5.37 42.73
CA VAL A 8 -19.80 5.55 42.04
C VAL A 8 -20.95 5.72 43.05
N ALA A 9 -20.93 4.97 44.16
CA ALA A 9 -21.90 5.11 45.24
C ALA A 9 -21.76 6.44 46.01
N GLU A 10 -20.54 6.90 46.29
CA GLU A 10 -20.25 8.19 46.93
C GLU A 10 -20.76 9.38 46.10
N ILE A 11 -20.80 9.27 44.78
CA ILE A 11 -21.29 10.33 43.87
C ILE A 11 -22.82 10.43 43.87
N GLY A 12 -23.54 9.35 44.22
CA GLY A 12 -25.00 9.33 44.33
C GLY A 12 -25.54 9.81 45.69
N ASP A 13 -24.69 9.92 46.72
CA ASP A 13 -25.06 10.31 48.08
C ASP A 13 -25.08 11.85 48.22
N VAL A 14 -26.19 12.45 47.78
CA VAL A 14 -26.46 13.91 47.87
C VAL A 14 -26.51 14.38 49.35
N SER A 15 -26.62 13.45 50.30
CA SER A 15 -26.81 13.69 51.73
C SER A 15 -25.58 13.41 52.61
N GLN A 16 -24.48 12.92 52.05
CA GLN A 16 -23.29 12.48 52.80
C GLN A 16 -23.60 11.60 54.02
N GLN A 17 -24.60 10.73 53.92
CA GLN A 17 -24.96 9.85 55.03
C GLN A 17 -24.07 8.59 55.13
N HIS A 18 -23.31 8.26 54.07
CA HIS A 18 -22.55 7.02 53.98
C HIS A 18 -21.07 7.15 53.57
N THR A 19 -20.46 8.34 53.65
CA THR A 19 -19.03 8.51 53.40
C THR A 19 -18.17 8.10 54.60
N LEU A 20 -17.27 7.12 54.42
CA LEU A 20 -16.35 6.60 55.44
C LEU A 20 -15.15 7.52 55.74
N GLN A 21 -15.14 8.77 55.25
CA GLN A 21 -14.11 9.75 55.58
C GLN A 21 -14.69 10.91 56.38
N LYS A 22 -14.32 11.01 57.66
CA LYS A 22 -14.42 12.25 58.44
C LYS A 22 -13.53 13.32 57.78
N LYS A 23 -14.13 14.29 57.09
CA LYS A 23 -13.48 15.58 56.84
C LYS A 23 -13.92 16.58 57.92
N ASP A 24 -12.94 17.23 58.55
CA ASP A 24 -13.16 18.23 59.59
C ASP A 24 -14.01 19.42 59.10
N PRO A 25 -14.91 20.00 59.93
CA PRO A 25 -15.90 20.97 59.47
C PRO A 25 -15.39 22.41 59.26
N THR A 26 -14.09 22.69 59.33
CA THR A 26 -13.60 24.07 59.54
C THR A 26 -12.90 24.75 58.34
N THR A 27 -12.94 24.19 57.13
CA THR A 27 -12.30 24.87 55.97
C THR A 27 -13.10 24.88 54.66
N THR A 28 -14.44 24.81 54.73
CA THR A 28 -15.28 24.73 53.52
C THR A 28 -16.54 25.60 53.60
N GLN A 29 -16.41 26.85 54.09
CA GLN A 29 -17.51 27.84 53.99
C GLN A 29 -17.28 28.95 52.95
N ALA A 30 -16.21 28.89 52.15
CA ALA A 30 -15.91 29.92 51.15
C ALA A 30 -16.10 29.48 49.68
N ALA A 31 -16.48 28.22 49.40
CA ALA A 31 -16.56 27.69 48.03
C ALA A 31 -17.91 27.03 47.65
N SER A 32 -18.93 27.11 48.49
CA SER A 32 -20.23 26.43 48.23
C SER A 32 -21.27 27.29 47.50
N ASN A 33 -20.90 28.47 46.97
CA ASN A 33 -21.84 29.38 46.29
C ASN A 33 -21.67 29.50 44.77
N SER A 34 -20.83 28.69 44.12
CA SER A 34 -20.88 28.50 42.67
C SER A 34 -21.57 27.17 42.36
N GLY A 35 -22.83 27.23 41.93
CA GLY A 35 -23.65 26.05 41.68
C GLY A 35 -22.98 25.03 40.76
N SER A 36 -22.61 23.86 41.30
CA SER A 36 -22.29 22.68 40.52
C SER A 36 -23.60 22.03 40.03
N ALA A 37 -24.36 22.76 39.21
CA ALA A 37 -25.36 22.13 38.38
C ALA A 37 -24.60 21.33 37.30
N GLY A 38 -24.31 20.05 37.58
CA GLY A 38 -23.65 19.18 36.62
C GLY A 38 -24.37 19.23 35.27
N PHE A 39 -23.62 19.33 34.17
CA PHE A 39 -24.17 19.40 32.82
C PHE A 39 -25.12 18.22 32.57
N LYS A 40 -26.40 18.50 32.36
CA LYS A 40 -27.42 17.51 31.98
C LYS A 40 -27.59 17.51 30.47
N LEU A 41 -27.18 16.42 29.82
CA LEU A 41 -27.28 16.26 28.37
C LEU A 41 -28.69 16.53 27.82
N ALA A 42 -29.72 16.18 28.60
CA ALA A 42 -31.12 16.27 28.21
C ALA A 42 -31.64 17.71 28.00
N GLU A 43 -31.00 18.72 28.59
CA GLU A 43 -31.46 20.12 28.55
C GLU A 43 -30.67 21.00 27.57
N GLN A 44 -29.45 20.59 27.16
CA GLN A 44 -28.51 21.44 26.43
C GLN A 44 -27.89 20.81 25.17
N ALA A 45 -28.37 19.63 24.74
CA ALA A 45 -27.88 19.00 23.50
C ALA A 45 -28.28 19.81 22.25
N PRO A 46 -27.48 19.82 21.17
CA PRO A 46 -27.81 20.51 19.93
C PRO A 46 -29.13 20.00 19.32
N ASN A 47 -30.06 20.93 19.05
CA ASN A 47 -31.40 20.61 18.58
C ASN A 47 -31.46 20.02 17.15
N SER A 48 -30.37 20.09 16.37
CA SER A 48 -30.34 19.65 14.97
C SER A 48 -29.48 18.40 14.76
N ALA A 49 -30.05 17.37 14.14
CA ALA A 49 -29.36 16.14 13.75
C ALA A 49 -28.15 16.41 12.84
N LEU A 50 -28.23 17.43 11.98
CA LEU A 50 -27.15 17.82 11.08
C LEU A 50 -26.00 18.49 11.85
N THR A 51 -26.30 19.29 12.87
CA THR A 51 -25.27 19.86 13.76
C THR A 51 -24.55 18.76 14.53
N MET A 52 -25.30 17.80 15.09
CA MET A 52 -24.71 16.63 15.75
C MET A 52 -23.83 15.79 14.81
N PHE A 53 -24.25 15.61 13.55
CA PHE A 53 -23.45 14.93 12.54
C PHE A 53 -22.09 15.60 12.33
N PHE A 54 -22.04 16.94 12.19
CA PHE A 54 -20.77 17.65 12.01
C PHE A 54 -19.89 17.62 13.27
N ILE A 55 -20.48 17.66 14.46
CA ILE A 55 -19.75 17.46 15.72
C ILE A 55 -19.11 16.07 15.75
N HIS A 56 -19.87 15.03 15.42
CA HIS A 56 -19.38 13.65 15.32
C HIS A 56 -18.27 13.53 14.28
N PHE A 57 -18.47 14.06 13.08
CA PHE A 57 -17.49 14.03 12.01
C PHE A 57 -16.18 14.69 12.46
N ARG A 58 -16.24 15.90 13.03
CA ARG A 58 -15.05 16.62 13.51
C ARG A 58 -14.33 15.86 14.62
N ALA A 59 -15.06 15.29 15.58
CA ALA A 59 -14.48 14.53 16.68
C ALA A 59 -13.78 13.25 16.18
N LEU A 60 -14.42 12.51 15.28
CA LEU A 60 -13.88 11.28 14.69
C LEU A 60 -12.71 11.56 13.74
N PHE A 61 -12.75 12.66 12.99
CA PHE A 61 -11.63 13.09 12.17
C PHE A 61 -10.43 13.49 13.04
N LYS A 62 -10.65 14.27 14.12
CA LYS A 62 -9.61 14.61 15.11
C LYS A 62 -9.00 13.37 15.76
N LYS A 63 -9.84 12.38 16.11
CA LYS A 63 -9.38 11.05 16.57
C LYS A 63 -8.44 10.42 15.56
N ARG A 64 -8.86 10.33 14.30
CA ARG A 64 -8.09 9.71 13.22
C ARG A 64 -6.72 10.38 13.02
N VAL A 65 -6.69 11.72 13.03
CA VAL A 65 -5.45 12.52 12.96
C VAL A 65 -4.50 12.21 14.12
N ARG A 66 -5.02 12.21 15.36
CA ARG A 66 -4.22 11.96 16.58
C ARG A 66 -3.62 10.55 16.57
N THR A 67 -4.42 9.56 16.18
CA THR A 67 -3.99 8.16 16.08
C THR A 67 -2.94 8.00 14.98
N ALA A 68 -3.17 8.54 13.79
CA ALA A 68 -2.24 8.45 12.66
C ALA A 68 -0.90 9.14 12.93
N LYS A 69 -0.90 10.27 13.65
CA LYS A 69 0.35 10.96 14.06
C LYS A 69 1.25 10.09 14.95
N ARG A 70 0.65 9.19 15.74
CA ARG A 70 1.37 8.31 16.69
C ARG A 70 1.65 6.93 16.10
N ASP A 71 0.86 6.50 15.13
CA ASP A 71 1.08 5.23 14.43
C ASP A 71 2.15 5.39 13.34
N LYS A 72 3.38 5.05 13.70
CA LYS A 72 4.51 5.06 12.75
C LYS A 72 4.25 4.18 11.52
N ARG A 73 3.44 3.12 11.64
CA ARG A 73 3.15 2.21 10.51
C ARG A 73 2.32 2.92 9.44
N VAL A 74 1.32 3.69 9.83
CA VAL A 74 0.47 4.47 8.91
C VAL A 74 1.31 5.45 8.10
N VAL A 75 2.24 6.17 8.74
CA VAL A 75 3.12 7.12 8.04
C VAL A 75 4.10 6.39 7.10
N MET A 76 4.71 5.29 7.56
CA MET A 76 5.67 4.53 6.77
C MET A 76 5.03 3.88 5.53
N PHE A 77 3.92 3.15 5.69
CA PHE A 77 3.25 2.43 4.60
C PHE A 77 2.32 3.32 3.78
N GLY A 78 1.69 4.32 4.38
CA GLY A 78 0.74 5.21 3.72
C GLY A 78 1.37 6.38 2.98
N THR A 79 2.63 6.74 3.30
CA THR A 79 3.27 7.92 2.68
C THR A 79 4.71 7.66 2.27
N VAL A 80 5.59 7.26 3.19
CA VAL A 80 7.04 7.18 2.91
C VAL A 80 7.37 6.13 1.86
N LEU A 81 6.93 4.88 2.06
CA LEU A 81 7.23 3.77 1.15
C LEU A 81 6.67 4.00 -0.26
N PRO A 82 5.39 4.38 -0.45
CA PRO A 82 4.87 4.69 -1.78
C PRO A 82 5.69 5.76 -2.52
N ILE A 83 6.07 6.85 -1.84
CA ILE A 83 6.89 7.91 -2.45
C ILE A 83 8.28 7.38 -2.82
N VAL A 84 8.91 6.61 -1.94
CA VAL A 84 10.23 6.01 -2.20
C VAL A 84 10.17 5.09 -3.42
N PHE A 85 9.17 4.21 -3.53
CA PHE A 85 9.01 3.32 -4.69
C PHE A 85 8.72 4.10 -5.99
N LEU A 86 7.90 5.14 -5.93
CA LEU A 86 7.63 6.01 -7.09
C LEU A 86 8.90 6.73 -7.57
N VAL A 87 9.64 7.35 -6.65
CA VAL A 87 10.87 8.09 -6.98
C VAL A 87 11.98 7.15 -7.43
N LEU A 88 12.23 6.05 -6.71
CA LEU A 88 13.25 5.07 -7.09
C LEU A 88 12.93 4.44 -8.45
N GLY A 89 11.68 4.05 -8.67
CA GLY A 89 11.24 3.48 -9.94
C GLY A 89 11.53 4.41 -11.09
N ILE A 90 11.12 5.68 -10.98
CA ILE A 90 11.30 6.66 -12.05
C ILE A 90 12.78 7.09 -12.20
N ALA A 91 13.54 7.22 -11.10
CA ALA A 91 14.95 7.59 -11.13
C ALA A 91 15.83 6.49 -11.77
N LEU A 92 15.60 5.23 -11.42
CA LEU A 92 16.28 4.08 -12.06
C LEU A 92 16.06 4.09 -13.57
N LEU A 93 14.87 4.50 -14.00
CA LEU A 93 14.52 4.53 -15.42
C LEU A 93 15.22 5.64 -16.19
N LYS A 94 15.38 6.83 -15.62
CA LYS A 94 16.13 7.93 -16.27
C LYS A 94 17.64 7.69 -16.27
N ALA A 95 18.14 6.87 -15.35
CA ALA A 95 19.51 6.40 -15.35
C ALA A 95 19.79 5.37 -16.46
N SER A 96 18.76 4.73 -17.02
CA SER A 96 18.95 3.80 -18.14
C SER A 96 19.46 4.55 -19.38
N SER A 97 20.52 4.03 -20.00
CA SER A 97 21.13 4.62 -21.20
C SER A 97 20.30 4.44 -22.48
N LEU A 98 19.19 3.70 -22.40
CA LEU A 98 18.40 3.21 -23.54
C LEU A 98 17.79 4.31 -24.42
N THR A 99 17.65 5.53 -23.89
CA THR A 99 17.05 6.67 -24.61
C THR A 99 18.07 7.74 -25.00
N ARG A 100 19.35 7.52 -24.72
CA ARG A 100 20.44 8.45 -25.08
C ARG A 100 21.09 8.01 -26.37
N ASN A 101 21.52 8.96 -27.19
CA ASN A 101 22.33 8.67 -28.36
C ASN A 101 23.67 8.08 -27.92
N ASP A 102 24.14 7.07 -28.64
CA ASP A 102 25.45 6.48 -28.40
C ASP A 102 26.55 7.54 -28.68
N PRO A 103 27.55 7.67 -27.80
CA PRO A 103 28.65 8.59 -28.03
C PRO A 103 29.54 8.09 -29.17
N GLY A 104 30.22 9.03 -29.85
CA GLY A 104 31.24 8.67 -30.83
C GLY A 104 32.39 7.88 -30.19
N LEU A 105 32.79 6.78 -30.83
CA LEU A 105 33.89 5.93 -30.40
C LEU A 105 35.12 6.18 -31.28
N LEU A 106 36.16 6.77 -30.69
CA LEU A 106 37.46 6.89 -31.35
C LEU A 106 38.07 5.48 -31.53
N LEU A 107 38.43 5.12 -32.76
CA LEU A 107 38.94 3.80 -33.10
C LEU A 107 40.44 3.69 -32.81
N ASN A 108 40.76 3.58 -31.53
CA ASN A 108 42.11 3.31 -31.03
C ASN A 108 42.04 2.36 -29.83
N THR A 109 43.20 2.05 -29.26
CA THR A 109 43.33 1.16 -28.09
C THR A 109 43.15 1.88 -26.75
N ALA A 110 42.93 3.19 -26.72
CA ALA A 110 42.82 3.94 -25.47
C ALA A 110 41.72 3.42 -24.52
N PRO A 111 40.58 2.86 -25.01
CA PRO A 111 39.59 2.20 -24.17
C PRO A 111 40.01 0.81 -23.66
N TYR A 112 41.07 0.20 -24.20
CA TYR A 112 41.54 -1.11 -23.76
C TYR A 112 42.32 -1.01 -22.44
N PRO A 113 42.32 -2.07 -21.60
CA PRO A 113 42.98 -2.05 -20.29
C PRO A 113 44.47 -1.65 -20.35
N LEU A 114 45.16 -2.05 -21.42
CA LEU A 114 46.60 -1.80 -21.59
C LEU A 114 46.90 -0.53 -22.42
N LYS A 115 45.90 0.17 -22.95
CA LYS A 115 46.06 1.41 -23.74
C LYS A 115 47.15 1.26 -24.82
N GLU A 116 48.16 2.12 -24.81
CA GLU A 116 49.32 2.08 -25.72
C GLU A 116 50.17 0.81 -25.62
N ASN A 117 50.12 0.11 -24.48
CA ASN A 117 50.80 -1.15 -24.27
C ASN A 117 50.02 -2.37 -24.76
N THR A 118 48.88 -2.17 -25.45
CA THR A 118 48.07 -3.26 -26.02
C THR A 118 48.95 -4.13 -26.93
N PRO A 119 49.14 -5.42 -26.62
CA PRO A 119 49.98 -6.31 -27.41
C PRO A 119 49.30 -6.65 -28.74
N VAL A 120 50.06 -6.46 -29.82
CA VAL A 120 49.61 -6.74 -31.19
C VAL A 120 50.60 -7.72 -31.81
N PRO A 121 50.37 -9.03 -31.69
CA PRO A 121 51.20 -10.02 -32.36
C PRO A 121 51.13 -9.83 -33.88
N TYR A 122 52.28 -9.92 -34.53
CA TYR A 122 52.35 -9.94 -35.99
C TYR A 122 53.38 -10.95 -36.49
N MET A 123 53.14 -11.42 -37.70
CA MET A 123 54.09 -12.20 -38.50
C MET A 123 54.25 -11.53 -39.85
N CYS A 124 55.48 -11.48 -40.36
CA CYS A 124 55.72 -11.07 -41.73
C CYS A 124 56.20 -12.25 -42.59
N GLN A 125 55.46 -12.54 -43.66
CA GLN A 125 55.82 -13.54 -44.66
C GLN A 125 56.36 -12.88 -45.96
N SER A 126 56.61 -11.57 -45.92
CA SER A 126 56.90 -10.70 -47.07
C SER A 126 58.37 -10.31 -47.15
N ASP A 127 58.85 -9.98 -48.35
CA ASP A 127 60.14 -9.29 -48.57
C ASP A 127 60.00 -7.75 -48.56
N TRP A 128 58.77 -7.24 -48.43
CA TRP A 128 58.42 -5.83 -48.56
C TRP A 128 57.41 -5.35 -47.50
N MET A 129 57.62 -4.14 -46.97
CA MET A 129 56.74 -3.44 -46.01
C MET A 129 56.46 -4.14 -44.66
N CYS A 130 57.29 -5.10 -44.23
CA CYS A 130 57.18 -5.73 -42.91
C CYS A 130 57.28 -4.74 -41.74
N ASP A 131 58.13 -3.72 -41.88
CA ASP A 131 58.37 -2.72 -40.85
C ASP A 131 57.18 -1.77 -40.64
N ALA A 132 56.15 -1.85 -41.49
CA ALA A 132 54.98 -0.99 -41.37
C ALA A 132 54.31 -1.13 -40.01
N VAL A 133 54.26 -2.33 -39.43
CA VAL A 133 53.63 -2.57 -38.11
C VAL A 133 54.36 -1.82 -36.99
N ASN A 134 55.67 -1.58 -37.14
CA ASN A 134 56.45 -0.81 -36.16
C ASN A 134 56.05 0.68 -36.10
N GLN A 135 55.27 1.17 -37.09
CA GLN A 135 54.76 2.54 -37.11
C GLN A 135 53.41 2.72 -36.40
N ILE A 136 52.83 1.65 -35.82
CA ILE A 136 51.57 1.74 -35.04
C ILE A 136 51.76 2.67 -33.85
N SER A 137 50.85 3.64 -33.70
CA SER A 137 50.96 4.75 -32.74
C SER A 137 50.53 4.40 -31.31
N THR A 138 49.47 3.60 -31.20
CA THR A 138 48.72 3.40 -29.96
C THR A 138 48.69 1.95 -29.54
N ALA A 139 49.57 1.09 -30.05
CA ALA A 139 49.67 -0.29 -29.60
C ALA A 139 51.13 -0.73 -29.63
N LYS A 140 51.41 -1.89 -29.04
CA LYS A 140 52.75 -2.47 -29.00
C LYS A 140 52.84 -3.67 -29.93
N PRO A 141 53.42 -3.50 -31.14
CA PRO A 141 53.75 -4.61 -32.03
C PRO A 141 54.63 -5.66 -31.34
N GLN A 142 54.32 -6.93 -31.53
CA GLN A 142 55.12 -8.04 -31.03
C GLN A 142 55.33 -9.07 -32.13
N ALA A 143 56.53 -9.14 -32.69
CA ALA A 143 56.86 -10.16 -33.68
C ALA A 143 56.71 -11.55 -33.05
N ILE A 144 56.03 -12.46 -33.75
CA ILE A 144 56.05 -13.88 -33.41
C ILE A 144 57.33 -14.44 -34.04
N LEU A 145 58.32 -14.78 -33.23
CA LEU A 145 59.62 -15.28 -33.68
C LEU A 145 59.60 -16.82 -33.76
N GLY A 146 60.30 -17.41 -34.74
CA GLY A 146 60.55 -18.86 -34.80
C GLY A 146 59.51 -19.69 -35.53
N LEU A 147 58.71 -19.09 -36.42
CA LEU A 147 57.80 -19.81 -37.34
C LEU A 147 58.48 -20.24 -38.65
N ASP A 148 59.81 -20.14 -38.68
CA ASP A 148 60.69 -20.30 -39.83
C ASP A 148 60.77 -21.77 -40.34
N LYS A 149 60.11 -22.71 -39.65
CA LYS A 149 59.99 -24.12 -40.04
C LYS A 149 58.54 -24.58 -40.03
N GLN A 150 58.01 -24.77 -41.23
CA GLN A 150 56.70 -25.38 -41.50
C GLN A 150 56.66 -26.80 -40.96
N VAL A 151 55.82 -27.08 -39.97
CA VAL A 151 55.46 -28.47 -39.61
C VAL A 151 54.01 -28.51 -39.17
N TYR A 152 53.11 -28.63 -40.14
CA TYR A 152 51.87 -29.35 -39.91
C TYR A 152 52.03 -30.75 -40.49
N SER A 153 51.56 -31.78 -39.76
CA SER A 153 51.28 -33.10 -40.34
C SER A 153 50.37 -32.91 -41.58
N PRO A 154 50.41 -33.75 -42.62
CA PRO A 154 49.62 -33.55 -43.86
C PRO A 154 48.14 -33.23 -43.63
N GLU A 155 47.60 -33.64 -42.48
CA GLU A 155 46.24 -33.36 -42.06
C GLU A 155 46.13 -32.72 -40.65
N PRO A 156 46.50 -31.45 -40.44
CA PRO A 156 46.41 -30.84 -39.13
C PRO A 156 44.95 -30.48 -38.80
N THR A 157 44.61 -30.54 -37.51
CA THR A 157 43.35 -29.99 -37.01
C THR A 157 43.62 -28.70 -36.25
N VAL A 158 43.28 -27.57 -36.86
CA VAL A 158 43.44 -26.23 -36.28
C VAL A 158 42.04 -25.61 -36.17
N PHE A 159 41.72 -24.99 -35.03
CA PHE A 159 40.37 -24.48 -34.73
C PHE A 159 39.25 -25.53 -34.83
N GLY A 160 39.58 -26.82 -34.66
CA GLY A 160 38.61 -27.92 -34.82
C GLY A 160 38.28 -28.26 -36.29
N VAL A 161 38.98 -27.67 -37.25
CA VAL A 161 38.85 -27.95 -38.69
C VAL A 161 40.04 -28.78 -39.15
N LYS A 162 39.76 -29.92 -39.79
CA LYS A 162 40.78 -30.79 -40.39
C LYS A 162 41.12 -30.27 -41.79
N TYR A 163 42.36 -29.88 -42.02
CA TYR A 163 42.86 -29.46 -43.32
C TYR A 163 43.48 -30.65 -44.04
N THR A 164 43.35 -30.78 -45.37
CA THR A 164 43.81 -31.98 -46.12
C THR A 164 44.97 -31.71 -47.09
N ASN A 165 45.37 -30.45 -47.32
CA ASN A 165 46.38 -30.06 -48.30
C ASN A 165 47.19 -28.82 -47.84
N LEU A 166 47.69 -28.79 -46.60
CA LEU A 166 48.63 -27.75 -46.16
C LEU A 166 50.06 -28.22 -46.47
N THR A 167 50.53 -27.95 -47.70
CA THR A 167 51.82 -28.44 -48.23
C THR A 167 53.02 -27.60 -47.79
N GLY A 168 52.83 -26.75 -46.77
CA GLY A 168 53.87 -26.01 -46.10
C GLY A 168 54.18 -24.67 -46.74
N ALA A 169 54.43 -24.62 -48.05
CA ALA A 169 54.99 -23.41 -48.71
C ALA A 169 53.97 -22.37 -49.20
N ASP A 170 52.67 -22.64 -49.07
CA ASP A 170 51.62 -21.74 -49.55
C ASP A 170 51.18 -20.75 -48.46
N THR A 171 50.73 -19.56 -48.91
CA THR A 171 50.22 -18.48 -48.05
C THR A 171 49.14 -18.97 -47.07
N ASN A 172 48.34 -19.98 -47.45
CA ASN A 172 47.30 -20.54 -46.59
C ASN A 172 47.87 -21.33 -45.40
N SER A 173 48.93 -22.13 -45.60
CA SER A 173 49.61 -22.81 -44.49
C SER A 173 50.15 -21.84 -43.45
N TYR A 174 50.73 -20.72 -43.90
CA TYR A 174 51.25 -19.67 -43.00
C TYR A 174 50.15 -18.92 -42.26
N ASN A 175 49.04 -18.60 -42.94
CA ASN A 175 47.89 -17.96 -42.31
C ASN A 175 47.28 -18.85 -41.22
N VAL A 176 47.10 -20.15 -41.51
CA VAL A 176 46.56 -21.11 -40.53
C VAL A 176 47.52 -21.27 -39.35
N ARG A 177 48.83 -21.37 -39.61
CA ARG A 177 49.84 -21.49 -38.54
C ARG A 177 49.92 -20.26 -37.65
N THR A 178 49.97 -19.09 -38.27
CA THR A 178 50.06 -17.83 -37.52
C THR A 178 48.77 -17.59 -36.75
N GLY A 179 47.61 -17.94 -37.33
CA GLY A 179 46.33 -17.89 -36.64
C GLY A 179 46.32 -18.77 -35.39
N ASP A 180 46.80 -20.01 -35.49
CA ASP A 180 46.92 -20.96 -34.37
C ASP A 180 47.80 -20.40 -33.25
N GLU A 181 48.96 -19.85 -33.57
CA GLU A 181 49.87 -19.22 -32.60
C GLU A 181 49.25 -17.98 -31.93
N ILE A 182 48.64 -17.08 -32.73
CA ILE A 182 47.93 -15.90 -32.19
C ILE A 182 46.82 -16.35 -31.22
N PHE A 183 46.08 -17.41 -31.56
CA PHE A 183 45.03 -17.95 -30.73
C PHE A 183 45.57 -18.60 -29.45
N GLN A 184 46.60 -19.44 -29.54
CA GLN A 184 47.23 -20.08 -28.39
C GLN A 184 47.82 -19.05 -27.43
N ARG A 185 48.48 -18.01 -27.96
CA ARG A 185 49.01 -16.87 -27.20
C ARG A 185 47.91 -16.05 -26.51
N GLY A 186 46.81 -15.78 -27.21
CA GLY A 186 45.71 -14.98 -26.68
C GLY A 186 44.89 -15.71 -25.61
N TYR A 187 44.75 -17.04 -25.72
CA TYR A 187 43.91 -17.86 -24.83
C TYR A 187 44.70 -18.78 -23.88
N GLY A 188 46.04 -18.79 -23.94
CA GLY A 188 46.91 -19.56 -23.02
C GLY A 188 46.81 -21.08 -23.19
N LYS A 189 46.64 -21.57 -24.43
CA LYS A 189 46.45 -23.02 -24.70
C LYS A 189 47.74 -23.83 -24.86
N SER A 190 48.90 -23.18 -24.87
CA SER A 190 50.23 -23.79 -25.09
C SER A 190 51.04 -24.05 -23.81
N GLY A 191 50.43 -23.93 -22.62
CA GLY A 191 51.11 -24.12 -21.32
C GLY A 191 51.64 -22.82 -20.70
N ASP A 192 51.81 -21.77 -21.50
CA ASP A 192 51.99 -20.40 -21.04
C ASP A 192 50.63 -19.75 -20.73
N GLY A 193 50.57 -18.86 -19.74
CA GLY A 193 49.36 -18.09 -19.42
C GLY A 193 48.90 -17.20 -20.58
N PRO A 194 47.60 -16.85 -20.68
CA PRO A 194 47.09 -16.01 -21.76
C PRO A 194 47.74 -14.62 -21.73
N VAL A 195 48.09 -14.10 -22.91
CA VAL A 195 48.58 -12.73 -23.05
C VAL A 195 47.40 -11.76 -22.89
N VAL A 196 47.33 -11.16 -21.70
CA VAL A 196 46.27 -10.22 -21.33
C VAL A 196 46.25 -9.03 -22.30
N GLY A 197 45.07 -8.64 -22.75
CA GLY A 197 44.87 -7.47 -23.61
C GLY A 197 45.18 -7.68 -25.09
N GLN A 198 45.44 -8.92 -25.53
CA GLN A 198 45.59 -9.24 -26.95
C GLN A 198 44.22 -9.37 -27.65
N TYR A 199 43.80 -8.29 -28.31
CA TYR A 199 42.50 -8.23 -28.97
C TYR A 199 42.55 -8.42 -30.50
N GLY A 200 43.75 -8.50 -31.09
CA GLY A 200 43.92 -8.75 -32.52
C GLY A 200 45.37 -9.09 -32.87
N GLY A 201 45.65 -9.29 -34.14
CA GLY A 201 46.99 -9.58 -34.66
C GLY A 201 47.04 -9.62 -36.18
N TYR A 202 48.22 -9.58 -36.77
CA TYR A 202 48.39 -9.46 -38.23
C TYR A 202 49.26 -10.57 -38.83
N VAL A 203 48.87 -11.03 -40.02
CA VAL A 203 49.75 -11.77 -40.93
C VAL A 203 50.00 -10.88 -42.14
N LEU A 204 51.23 -10.41 -42.32
CA LEU A 204 51.60 -9.48 -43.39
C LEU A 204 52.11 -10.24 -44.60
N LEU A 205 51.62 -9.86 -45.76
CA LEU A 205 51.94 -10.43 -47.06
C LEU A 205 52.34 -9.29 -48.00
N GLY A 206 53.39 -9.47 -48.77
CA GLY A 206 53.80 -8.45 -49.73
C GLY A 206 54.86 -9.00 -50.66
N ASP A 207 54.97 -8.32 -51.80
CA ASP A 207 55.91 -8.68 -52.85
C ASP A 207 56.51 -7.41 -53.44
N SER A 208 57.81 -7.24 -53.24
CA SER A 208 58.59 -6.11 -53.73
C SER A 208 58.54 -5.95 -55.26
N LYS A 209 58.37 -7.05 -56.01
CA LYS A 209 58.38 -7.05 -57.49
C LYS A 209 57.06 -6.55 -58.06
N THR A 210 55.95 -7.02 -57.52
CA THR A 210 54.60 -6.59 -57.95
C THR A 210 54.14 -5.32 -57.24
N ARG A 211 54.88 -4.84 -56.23
CA ARG A 211 54.50 -3.72 -55.35
C ARG A 211 53.11 -3.93 -54.75
N SER A 212 52.82 -5.17 -54.38
CA SER A 212 51.57 -5.53 -53.72
C SER A 212 51.81 -5.72 -52.23
N PHE A 213 50.90 -5.20 -51.41
CA PHE A 213 50.89 -5.40 -49.96
C PHE A 213 49.49 -5.79 -49.52
N GLY A 214 49.40 -6.80 -48.67
CA GLY A 214 48.18 -7.29 -48.06
C GLY A 214 48.42 -7.73 -46.63
N TYR A 215 47.36 -7.83 -45.84
CA TYR A 215 47.44 -8.40 -44.51
C TYR A 215 46.16 -9.16 -44.18
N ASN A 216 46.29 -10.21 -43.39
CA ASN A 216 45.18 -10.88 -42.75
C ASN A 216 45.11 -10.43 -41.29
N LEU A 217 43.92 -10.01 -40.85
CA LEU A 217 43.67 -9.57 -39.50
C LEU A 217 43.02 -10.71 -38.70
N ALA A 218 43.71 -11.16 -37.66
CA ALA A 218 43.12 -11.99 -36.62
C ALA A 218 42.44 -11.09 -35.59
N VAL A 219 41.19 -11.41 -35.21
CA VAL A 219 40.39 -10.59 -34.30
C VAL A 219 39.90 -11.44 -33.13
N ASN A 220 40.07 -10.93 -31.92
CA ASN A 220 39.45 -11.48 -30.72
C ASN A 220 38.10 -10.78 -30.49
N THR A 221 37.00 -11.51 -30.69
CA THR A 221 35.63 -10.98 -30.60
C THR A 221 35.15 -10.72 -29.17
N THR A 222 35.97 -11.01 -28.14
CA THR A 222 35.70 -10.56 -26.77
C THR A 222 35.69 -9.03 -26.65
N ALA A 223 36.40 -8.32 -27.53
CA ALA A 223 36.28 -6.88 -27.71
C ALA A 223 35.45 -6.57 -28.97
N VAL A 224 34.23 -6.06 -28.76
CA VAL A 224 33.21 -5.82 -29.82
C VAL A 224 33.74 -5.02 -31.00
N HIS A 225 34.62 -4.03 -30.76
CA HIS A 225 35.18 -3.14 -31.79
C HIS A 225 36.59 -3.52 -32.25
N ALA A 226 37.11 -4.70 -31.87
CA ALA A 226 38.49 -5.07 -32.16
C ALA A 226 38.83 -5.08 -33.65
N ALA A 227 37.94 -5.57 -34.51
CA ALA A 227 38.18 -5.62 -35.95
C ALA A 227 38.47 -4.22 -36.55
N ILE A 228 37.58 -3.27 -36.26
CA ILE A 228 37.67 -1.91 -36.82
C ILE A 228 38.80 -1.09 -36.18
N VAL A 229 39.10 -1.33 -34.89
CA VAL A 229 40.24 -0.69 -34.20
C VAL A 229 41.55 -1.17 -34.83
N HIS A 230 41.76 -2.48 -34.96
CA HIS A 230 43.01 -3.00 -35.54
C HIS A 230 43.14 -2.68 -37.02
N LYS A 231 42.03 -2.57 -37.77
CA LYS A 231 42.11 -2.02 -39.12
C LYS A 231 42.62 -0.57 -39.12
N ALA A 232 42.06 0.30 -38.28
CA ALA A 232 42.48 1.70 -38.20
C ALA A 232 43.96 1.86 -37.79
N LEU A 233 44.44 1.02 -36.86
CA LEU A 233 45.86 0.99 -36.46
C LEU A 233 46.78 0.66 -37.64
N MET A 234 46.41 -0.35 -38.45
CA MET A 234 47.21 -0.75 -39.62
C MET A 234 47.18 0.33 -40.70
N ASP A 235 46.02 0.93 -40.98
CA ASP A 235 45.89 1.99 -41.99
C ASP A 235 46.77 3.22 -41.62
N GLU A 236 46.79 3.62 -40.34
CA GLU A 236 47.68 4.68 -39.86
C GLU A 236 49.16 4.31 -40.05
N ALA A 237 49.53 3.09 -39.67
CA ALA A 237 50.91 2.60 -39.74
C ALA A 237 51.41 2.51 -41.19
N LEU A 238 50.56 2.06 -42.11
CA LEU A 238 50.85 2.05 -43.55
C LEU A 238 51.03 3.46 -44.09
N TYR A 239 50.16 4.40 -43.71
CA TYR A 239 50.27 5.78 -44.17
C TYR A 239 51.59 6.44 -43.72
N ARG A 240 51.99 6.23 -42.45
CA ARG A 240 53.28 6.69 -41.92
C ARG A 240 54.46 6.09 -42.68
N THR A 241 54.37 4.81 -43.02
CA THR A 241 55.41 4.08 -43.74
C THR A 241 55.56 4.58 -45.18
N VAL A 242 54.45 4.75 -45.90
CA VAL A 242 54.44 5.20 -47.30
C VAL A 242 54.86 6.67 -47.42
N THR A 243 54.47 7.52 -46.46
CA THR A 243 54.85 8.95 -46.44
C THR A 243 56.21 9.22 -45.81
N ALA A 244 56.89 8.19 -45.26
CA ALA A 244 58.12 8.30 -44.49
C ALA A 244 58.04 9.35 -43.35
N ASN A 245 56.85 9.57 -42.78
CA ASN A 245 56.61 10.55 -41.73
C ASN A 245 55.86 9.92 -40.56
N SER A 246 56.61 9.59 -39.50
CA SER A 246 56.09 8.97 -38.27
C SER A 246 55.16 9.88 -37.45
N ASN A 247 55.17 11.19 -37.72
CA ASN A 247 54.34 12.17 -36.99
C ASN A 247 52.92 12.31 -37.56
N VAL A 248 52.64 11.69 -38.71
CA VAL A 248 51.28 11.72 -39.28
C VAL A 248 50.34 10.97 -38.34
N LYS A 249 49.22 11.59 -37.98
CA LYS A 249 48.20 11.00 -37.12
C LYS A 249 46.91 10.84 -37.92
N LEU A 250 46.53 9.59 -38.17
CA LEU A 250 45.26 9.26 -38.82
C LEU A 250 44.25 8.86 -37.75
N THR A 251 43.15 9.60 -37.61
CA THR A 251 42.10 9.29 -36.64
C THR A 251 40.81 8.90 -37.35
N CYS A 252 40.26 7.74 -36.97
CA CYS A 252 38.94 7.31 -37.39
C CYS A 252 38.03 7.22 -36.15
N THR A 253 36.81 7.75 -36.27
CA THR A 253 35.82 7.74 -35.19
C THR A 253 34.55 7.09 -35.72
N ASN A 254 34.08 6.03 -35.06
CA ASN A 254 32.75 5.49 -35.32
C ASN A 254 31.74 6.41 -34.63
N LEU A 255 30.91 7.11 -35.41
CA LEU A 255 29.85 7.97 -34.90
C LEU A 255 28.49 7.36 -35.29
N PRO A 256 27.82 6.65 -34.35
CA PRO A 256 26.49 6.14 -34.59
C PRO A 256 25.52 7.25 -34.95
N LEU A 257 24.56 6.94 -35.84
CA LEU A 257 23.47 7.87 -36.15
C LEU A 257 22.61 8.08 -34.89
N PRO A 258 22.04 9.28 -34.70
CA PRO A 258 21.13 9.54 -33.59
C PRO A 258 19.91 8.62 -33.67
N LEU A 259 19.34 8.30 -32.51
CA LEU A 259 18.13 7.48 -32.43
C LEU A 259 16.99 8.17 -33.17
N THR A 260 16.30 7.41 -34.02
CA THR A 260 15.07 7.88 -34.67
C THR A 260 13.95 8.02 -33.64
N ASP A 261 12.95 8.87 -33.92
CA ASP A 261 11.78 9.04 -33.05
C ASP A 261 11.07 7.70 -32.78
N SER A 262 10.94 6.84 -33.80
CA SER A 262 10.35 5.51 -33.68
C SER A 262 11.14 4.60 -32.74
N THR A 263 12.47 4.62 -32.81
CA THR A 263 13.34 3.85 -31.91
C THR A 263 13.27 4.39 -30.47
N LYS A 264 13.23 5.72 -30.32
CA LYS A 264 13.08 6.38 -29.02
C LYS A 264 11.73 6.04 -28.37
N ILE A 265 10.64 6.00 -29.15
CA ILE A 265 9.32 5.57 -28.68
C ILE A 265 9.37 4.12 -28.19
N LEU A 266 9.97 3.21 -28.96
CA LEU A 266 10.09 1.79 -28.59
C LEU A 266 10.80 1.60 -27.24
N PHE A 267 11.98 2.21 -27.07
CA PHE A 267 12.72 2.13 -25.79
C PHE A 267 11.96 2.80 -24.65
N THR A 268 11.28 3.92 -24.91
CA THR A 268 10.49 4.61 -23.89
C THR A 268 9.27 3.79 -23.46
N THR A 269 8.63 3.04 -24.36
CA THR A 269 7.53 2.13 -24.00
C THR A 269 7.99 1.01 -23.06
N ILE A 270 9.18 0.45 -23.27
CA ILE A 270 9.77 -0.56 -22.35
C ILE A 270 9.98 0.06 -20.96
N VAL A 271 10.54 1.28 -20.93
CA VAL A 271 10.75 2.05 -19.70
C VAL A 271 9.42 2.36 -18.98
N SER A 272 8.37 2.71 -19.73
CA SER A 272 7.06 3.00 -19.18
C SER A 272 6.40 1.78 -18.54
N PHE A 273 6.60 0.56 -19.09
CA PHE A 273 6.11 -0.67 -18.46
C PHE A 273 6.71 -0.89 -17.07
N THR A 274 8.03 -0.70 -16.92
CA THR A 274 8.68 -0.76 -15.61
C THR A 274 8.13 0.31 -14.66
N THR A 275 7.84 1.52 -15.16
CA THR A 275 7.19 2.57 -14.36
C THR A 275 5.85 2.10 -13.81
N SER A 276 5.01 1.49 -14.65
CA SER A 276 3.70 0.98 -14.25
C SER A 276 3.80 -0.01 -13.09
N VAL A 277 4.79 -0.92 -13.12
CA VAL A 277 5.04 -1.87 -12.03
C VAL A 277 5.38 -1.14 -10.73
N PHE A 278 6.27 -0.17 -10.76
CA PHE A 278 6.64 0.60 -9.56
C PHE A 278 5.47 1.41 -8.99
N VAL A 279 4.63 2.01 -9.86
CA VAL A 279 3.41 2.72 -9.44
C VAL A 279 2.45 1.76 -8.73
N VAL A 280 2.19 0.59 -9.32
CA VAL A 280 1.31 -0.43 -8.73
C VAL A 280 1.85 -0.91 -7.39
N LEU A 281 3.15 -1.21 -7.30
CA LEU A 281 3.78 -1.63 -6.05
C LEU A 281 3.69 -0.54 -4.97
N ALA A 282 3.94 0.73 -5.33
CA ALA A 282 3.85 1.85 -4.41
C ALA A 282 2.45 1.94 -3.77
N PHE A 283 1.39 1.87 -4.58
CA PHE A 283 0.03 1.95 -4.06
C PHE A 283 -0.48 0.64 -3.44
N ALA A 284 0.14 -0.50 -3.71
CA ALA A 284 -0.14 -1.73 -2.97
C ALA A 284 0.25 -1.58 -1.49
N TYR A 285 1.39 -0.94 -1.19
CA TYR A 285 1.80 -0.65 0.18
C TYR A 285 0.89 0.37 0.88
N PHE A 286 0.32 1.33 0.15
CA PHE A 286 -0.64 2.28 0.72
C PHE A 286 -1.81 1.55 1.41
N THR A 287 -2.29 0.44 0.84
CA THR A 287 -3.42 -0.33 1.39
C THR A 287 -3.16 -0.91 2.79
N ALA A 288 -1.88 -1.16 3.13
CA ALA A 288 -1.47 -1.61 4.47
C ALA A 288 -1.57 -0.53 5.55
N SER A 289 -1.77 0.74 5.20
CA SER A 289 -2.04 1.80 6.17
C SER A 289 -3.52 1.90 6.56
N VAL A 290 -4.42 1.45 5.68
CA VAL A 290 -5.88 1.62 5.82
C VAL A 290 -6.49 0.40 6.53
N VAL A 291 -6.27 -0.81 5.98
CA VAL A 291 -6.98 -2.02 6.42
C VAL A 291 -6.69 -2.40 7.88
N PRO A 292 -5.42 -2.49 8.33
CA PRO A 292 -5.12 -2.92 9.70
C PRO A 292 -5.73 -2.02 10.77
N TYR A 293 -5.82 -0.72 10.50
CA TYR A 293 -6.47 0.20 11.43
C TYR A 293 -7.96 -0.11 11.58
N LEU A 294 -8.69 -0.29 10.47
CA LEU A 294 -10.12 -0.61 10.53
C LEU A 294 -10.36 -1.96 11.21
N VAL A 295 -9.50 -2.95 10.95
CA VAL A 295 -9.57 -4.28 11.58
C VAL A 295 -9.36 -4.17 13.09
N ASN A 296 -8.36 -3.40 13.52
CA ASN A 296 -8.11 -3.17 14.94
C ASN A 296 -9.29 -2.47 15.64
N GLU A 297 -9.91 -1.49 14.97
CA GLU A 297 -11.06 -0.76 15.53
C GLU A 297 -12.33 -1.62 15.65
N LYS A 298 -12.45 -2.64 14.78
CA LYS A 298 -13.57 -3.61 14.76
C LYS A 298 -13.24 -4.93 15.48
N HIS A 299 -12.10 -5.02 16.17
CA HIS A 299 -11.63 -6.28 16.72
C HIS A 299 -12.64 -6.88 17.73
N PRO A 300 -12.97 -8.18 17.67
CA PRO A 300 -14.02 -8.78 18.50
C PRO A 300 -13.83 -8.66 20.02
N SER A 301 -12.57 -8.64 20.50
CA SER A 301 -12.28 -8.55 21.94
C SER A 301 -12.38 -7.14 22.54
N HIS A 302 -12.08 -6.11 21.76
CA HIS A 302 -12.06 -4.70 22.20
C HIS A 302 -12.69 -3.83 21.11
N ASN A 303 -13.97 -4.07 20.83
CA ASN A 303 -14.71 -3.43 19.75
C ASN A 303 -14.98 -1.95 20.04
N SER A 304 -13.95 -1.12 19.83
CA SER A 304 -13.99 0.32 20.08
C SER A 304 -14.95 1.05 19.13
N LYS A 305 -15.18 0.52 17.92
CA LYS A 305 -16.25 1.00 17.04
C LYS A 305 -17.63 0.84 17.69
N HIS A 306 -17.90 -0.33 18.25
CA HIS A 306 -19.17 -0.59 18.94
C HIS A 306 -19.37 0.35 20.12
N GLN A 307 -18.33 0.57 20.93
CA GLN A 307 -18.40 1.54 22.04
C GLN A 307 -18.72 2.96 21.56
N GLN A 308 -18.15 3.40 20.44
CA GLN A 308 -18.50 4.69 19.81
C GLN A 308 -19.97 4.74 19.40
N LEU A 309 -20.50 3.67 18.79
CA LEU A 309 -21.89 3.59 18.35
C LEU A 309 -22.89 3.56 19.52
N VAL A 310 -22.59 2.83 20.60
CA VAL A 310 -23.39 2.79 21.83
C VAL A 310 -23.38 4.16 22.52
N SER A 311 -22.28 4.90 22.43
CA SER A 311 -22.17 6.26 22.95
C SER A 311 -22.91 7.31 22.11
N GLY A 312 -23.54 6.91 20.99
CA GLY A 312 -24.41 7.77 20.19
C GLY A 312 -23.79 8.31 18.90
N VAL A 313 -22.62 7.82 18.45
CA VAL A 313 -22.04 8.22 17.16
C VAL A 313 -22.96 7.86 15.99
N SER A 314 -23.11 8.80 15.05
CA SER A 314 -23.79 8.54 13.78
C SER A 314 -22.89 7.70 12.83
N LEU A 315 -23.46 6.63 12.27
CA LEU A 315 -22.74 5.72 11.38
C LEU A 315 -22.18 6.41 10.13
N PRO A 316 -22.92 7.31 9.45
CA PRO A 316 -22.39 8.03 8.29
C PRO A 316 -21.19 8.93 8.66
N ALA A 317 -21.18 9.55 9.85
CA ALA A 317 -20.06 10.38 10.29
C ALA A 317 -18.80 9.54 10.54
N PHE A 318 -18.95 8.32 11.07
CA PHE A 318 -17.85 7.38 11.25
C PHE A 318 -17.18 7.02 9.92
N TRP A 319 -17.97 6.63 8.91
CA TRP A 319 -17.42 6.26 7.61
C TRP A 319 -16.84 7.45 6.86
N LEU A 320 -17.53 8.58 6.86
CA LEU A 320 -17.06 9.79 6.18
C LEU A 320 -15.78 10.33 6.81
N ALA A 321 -15.65 10.32 8.13
CA ALA A 321 -14.44 10.79 8.82
C ALA A 321 -13.22 9.90 8.49
N ASN A 322 -13.40 8.58 8.47
CA ASN A 322 -12.34 7.67 8.05
C ASN A 322 -11.99 7.87 6.56
N PHE A 323 -13.01 7.93 5.69
CA PHE A 323 -12.82 8.11 4.25
C PHE A 323 -12.12 9.41 3.89
N ALA A 324 -12.52 10.52 4.51
CA ALA A 324 -11.89 11.83 4.30
C ALA A 324 -10.42 11.82 4.72
N TRP A 325 -10.07 11.18 5.84
CA TRP A 325 -8.69 11.08 6.29
C TRP A 325 -7.85 10.17 5.39
N ASP A 326 -8.37 9.00 5.03
CA ASP A 326 -7.63 8.03 4.20
C ASP A 326 -7.42 8.58 2.78
N LEU A 327 -8.37 9.35 2.24
CA LEU A 327 -8.22 10.08 0.99
C LEU A 327 -7.20 11.23 1.09
N LEU A 328 -7.17 11.95 2.20
CA LEU A 328 -6.14 12.96 2.47
C LEU A 328 -4.75 12.31 2.55
N LEU A 329 -4.62 11.18 3.22
CA LEU A 329 -3.37 10.42 3.29
C LEU A 329 -2.93 9.93 1.90
N TYR A 330 -3.87 9.44 1.08
CA TYR A 330 -3.64 9.04 -0.31
C TYR A 330 -3.18 10.21 -1.21
N SER A 331 -3.73 11.41 -0.98
CA SER A 331 -3.43 12.58 -1.82
C SER A 331 -1.93 12.92 -1.84
N VAL A 332 -1.21 12.63 -0.75
CA VAL A 332 0.23 12.91 -0.65
C VAL A 332 1.05 12.08 -1.66
N PRO A 333 1.08 10.74 -1.61
CA PRO A 333 1.79 9.94 -2.61
C PRO A 333 1.24 10.11 -4.03
N CYS A 334 -0.05 10.40 -4.19
CA CYS A 334 -0.65 10.71 -5.49
C CYS A 334 -0.01 11.95 -6.14
N VAL A 335 0.05 13.07 -5.41
CA VAL A 335 0.66 14.32 -5.90
C VAL A 335 2.16 14.14 -6.17
N PHE A 336 2.89 13.46 -5.27
CA PHE A 336 4.31 13.14 -5.50
C PHE A 336 4.53 12.25 -6.72
N GLY A 337 3.67 11.25 -6.95
CA GLY A 337 3.73 10.39 -8.13
C GLY A 337 3.49 11.14 -9.43
N LEU A 338 2.45 11.99 -9.48
CA LEU A 338 2.15 12.81 -10.65
C LEU A 338 3.26 13.84 -10.92
N MET A 339 3.80 14.48 -9.88
CA MET A 339 4.95 15.38 -10.00
C MET A 339 6.18 14.63 -10.53
N ALA A 340 6.47 13.43 -10.02
CA ALA A 340 7.59 12.64 -10.50
C ALA A 340 7.41 12.27 -12.00
N ILE A 341 6.23 11.79 -12.40
CA ILE A 341 5.96 11.49 -13.83
C ILE A 341 6.15 12.74 -14.71
N TYR A 342 5.71 13.91 -14.23
CA TYR A 342 5.84 15.18 -14.94
C TYR A 342 7.28 15.71 -15.04
N PHE A 343 8.06 15.65 -13.95
CA PHE A 343 9.44 16.18 -13.91
C PHE A 343 10.44 15.25 -14.59
N PHE A 344 10.24 13.93 -14.49
CA PHE A 344 11.14 12.98 -15.14
C PHE A 344 10.87 12.85 -16.65
N ASP A 345 9.74 13.36 -17.12
CA ASP A 345 9.31 13.46 -18.51
C ASP A 345 9.17 12.10 -19.20
N ILE A 346 8.28 11.27 -18.66
CA ILE A 346 7.95 9.98 -19.26
C ILE A 346 7.03 10.25 -20.45
N THR A 347 7.61 10.30 -21.66
CA THR A 347 6.97 10.79 -22.89
C THR A 347 5.55 10.23 -23.15
N PRO A 348 5.26 8.92 -23.02
CA PRO A 348 3.92 8.38 -23.23
C PRO A 348 2.87 8.90 -22.23
N PHE A 349 3.30 9.39 -21.06
CA PHE A 349 2.42 9.88 -20.00
C PHE A 349 2.29 11.39 -20.01
N THR A 350 3.37 12.13 -20.30
CA THR A 350 3.36 13.60 -20.33
C THR A 350 2.89 14.15 -21.67
N GLY A 351 3.10 13.42 -22.77
CA GLY A 351 2.79 13.87 -24.13
C GLY A 351 3.70 15.00 -24.63
N ARG A 352 4.80 15.31 -23.92
CA ARG A 352 5.76 16.33 -24.37
C ARG A 352 6.62 15.79 -25.51
N GLU A 353 6.87 16.63 -26.52
CA GLU A 353 7.74 16.29 -27.66
C GLU A 353 7.37 14.99 -28.39
N CYS A 354 6.09 14.60 -28.34
CA CYS A 354 5.62 13.32 -28.88
C CYS A 354 4.66 13.55 -30.05
N SER A 355 5.11 13.24 -31.27
CA SER A 355 4.32 13.34 -32.50
C SER A 355 3.29 12.21 -32.67
N SER A 356 3.43 11.13 -31.87
CA SER A 356 2.61 9.92 -31.92
C SER A 356 1.93 9.60 -30.59
N CYS A 357 1.69 10.58 -29.74
CA CYS A 357 0.99 10.38 -28.47
C CYS A 357 -0.51 10.63 -28.59
N ALA A 358 -1.29 10.04 -27.68
CA ALA A 358 -2.72 10.29 -27.57
C ALA A 358 -2.99 11.76 -27.22
N GLY A 359 -4.19 12.27 -27.54
CA GLY A 359 -4.61 13.60 -27.14
C GLY A 359 -4.72 13.71 -25.61
N SER A 360 -4.09 14.73 -25.02
CA SER A 360 -4.13 15.06 -23.58
C SER A 360 -3.86 13.89 -22.58
N PRO A 361 -2.75 13.13 -22.74
CA PRO A 361 -2.49 11.91 -21.96
C PRO A 361 -2.29 12.20 -20.47
N PHE A 362 -1.64 13.33 -20.15
CA PHE A 362 -1.40 13.73 -18.76
C PHE A 362 -2.70 14.11 -18.04
N ALA A 363 -3.68 14.70 -18.73
CA ALA A 363 -4.98 15.01 -18.15
C ALA A 363 -5.76 13.73 -17.81
N ALA A 364 -5.73 12.73 -18.70
CA ALA A 364 -6.33 11.43 -18.43
C ALA A 364 -5.66 10.72 -17.25
N LEU A 365 -4.33 10.82 -17.15
CA LEU A 365 -3.57 10.27 -16.03
C LEU A 365 -3.98 10.89 -14.68
N ILE A 366 -4.14 12.21 -14.62
CA ILE A 366 -4.62 12.91 -13.40
C ILE A 366 -6.00 12.37 -12.99
N VAL A 367 -6.93 12.27 -13.94
CA VAL A 367 -8.29 11.78 -13.67
C VAL A 367 -8.25 10.35 -13.13
N ILE A 368 -7.45 9.48 -13.75
CA ILE A 368 -7.28 8.09 -13.29
C ILE A 368 -6.73 8.02 -11.87
N PHE A 369 -5.68 8.79 -11.56
CA PHE A 369 -5.10 8.81 -10.22
C PHE A 369 -6.07 9.35 -9.17
N VAL A 370 -6.89 10.35 -9.51
CA VAL A 370 -7.91 10.86 -8.59
C VAL A 370 -8.98 9.81 -8.35
N LEU A 371 -9.60 9.26 -9.40
CA LEU A 371 -10.65 8.24 -9.29
C LEU A 371 -10.15 6.98 -8.59
N PHE A 372 -8.91 6.57 -8.87
CA PHE A 372 -8.25 5.46 -8.20
C PHE A 372 -8.18 5.67 -6.68
N GLY A 373 -7.91 6.89 -6.20
CA GLY A 373 -7.92 7.18 -4.77
C GLY A 373 -9.26 6.87 -4.09
N PHE A 374 -10.36 7.28 -4.71
CA PHE A 374 -11.71 6.99 -4.20
C PHE A 374 -12.02 5.49 -4.27
N ALA A 375 -11.65 4.82 -5.36
CA ALA A 375 -11.87 3.40 -5.57
C ALA A 375 -11.03 2.53 -4.60
N ILE A 376 -9.74 2.80 -4.45
CA ILE A 376 -8.82 1.97 -3.66
C ILE A 376 -9.10 2.04 -2.16
N VAL A 377 -9.39 3.24 -1.64
CA VAL A 377 -9.74 3.41 -0.21
C VAL A 377 -11.02 2.63 0.08
N SER A 378 -12.02 2.73 -0.79
CA SER A 378 -13.29 2.03 -0.62
C SER A 378 -13.15 0.51 -0.78
N PHE A 379 -12.31 0.06 -1.71
CA PHE A 379 -11.97 -1.35 -1.88
C PHE A 379 -11.31 -1.92 -0.61
N CYS A 380 -10.41 -1.16 0.02
CA CYS A 380 -9.81 -1.53 1.30
C CYS A 380 -10.87 -1.71 2.41
N TYR A 381 -11.93 -0.91 2.42
CA TYR A 381 -13.00 -1.06 3.41
C TYR A 381 -13.79 -2.35 3.25
N ILE A 382 -14.05 -2.77 2.01
CA ILE A 382 -14.67 -4.07 1.73
C ILE A 382 -13.75 -5.20 2.20
N LEU A 383 -12.46 -5.14 1.82
CA LEU A 383 -11.49 -6.16 2.23
C LEU A 383 -11.27 -6.21 3.74
N SER A 384 -11.47 -5.11 4.47
CA SER A 384 -11.36 -5.10 5.94
C SER A 384 -12.28 -6.10 6.64
N TYR A 385 -13.39 -6.50 6.02
CA TYR A 385 -14.31 -7.50 6.59
C TYR A 385 -13.84 -8.94 6.44
N LEU A 386 -12.83 -9.21 5.62
CA LEU A 386 -12.25 -10.55 5.45
C LEU A 386 -11.27 -10.91 6.57
N PHE A 387 -10.89 -9.94 7.41
CA PHE A 387 -9.86 -10.10 8.42
C PHE A 387 -10.39 -9.84 9.83
N THR A 388 -9.90 -10.61 10.79
CA THR A 388 -10.19 -10.44 12.21
C THR A 388 -9.00 -9.86 12.97
N ASP A 389 -7.78 -10.23 12.60
CA ASP A 389 -6.55 -9.80 13.24
C ASP A 389 -5.81 -8.72 12.42
N ALA A 390 -5.35 -7.66 13.10
CA ALA A 390 -4.77 -6.50 12.44
C ALA A 390 -3.37 -6.78 11.86
N ALA A 391 -2.55 -7.57 12.56
CA ALA A 391 -1.17 -7.84 12.13
C ALA A 391 -1.14 -8.71 10.86
N SER A 392 -1.93 -9.78 10.84
CA SER A 392 -2.09 -10.65 9.66
C SER A 392 -2.73 -9.90 8.49
N SER A 393 -3.74 -9.05 8.73
CA SER A 393 -4.40 -8.27 7.68
C SER A 393 -3.42 -7.42 6.88
N GLN A 394 -2.37 -6.89 7.53
CA GLN A 394 -1.35 -6.07 6.90
C GLN A 394 -0.55 -6.84 5.84
N THR A 395 -0.11 -8.06 6.16
CA THR A 395 0.68 -8.87 5.22
C THR A 395 -0.18 -9.38 4.07
N TYR A 396 -1.38 -9.88 4.38
CA TYR A 396 -2.27 -10.42 3.36
C TYR A 396 -2.80 -9.36 2.40
N ILE A 397 -3.12 -8.14 2.88
CA ILE A 397 -3.61 -7.07 2.01
C ILE A 397 -2.55 -6.64 0.99
N ILE A 398 -1.28 -6.54 1.41
CA ILE A 398 -0.16 -6.25 0.50
C ILE A 398 -0.08 -7.38 -0.54
N MET A 399 -0.06 -8.63 -0.11
CA MET A 399 0.05 -9.78 -1.02
C MET A 399 -1.09 -9.83 -2.05
N ILE A 400 -2.34 -9.64 -1.61
CA ILE A 400 -3.53 -9.62 -2.48
C ILE A 400 -3.43 -8.47 -3.49
N ASN A 401 -3.06 -7.27 -3.05
CA ASN A 401 -2.98 -6.10 -3.93
C ASN A 401 -1.77 -6.14 -4.87
N VAL A 402 -0.65 -6.74 -4.47
CA VAL A 402 0.48 -7.02 -5.36
C VAL A 402 0.12 -8.07 -6.40
N LEU A 403 -0.59 -9.13 -6.02
CA LEU A 403 -1.09 -10.16 -6.94
C LEU A 403 -2.05 -9.57 -7.96
N PHE A 404 -3.10 -8.88 -7.51
CA PHE A 404 -4.09 -8.28 -8.40
C PHE A 404 -3.53 -7.12 -9.22
N GLY A 405 -2.63 -6.32 -8.64
CA GLY A 405 -2.01 -5.21 -9.36
C GLY A 405 -0.96 -5.69 -10.36
N THR A 406 0.11 -6.33 -9.89
CA THR A 406 1.32 -6.55 -10.70
C THR A 406 1.21 -7.81 -11.56
N ILE A 407 0.75 -8.92 -10.99
CA ILE A 407 0.71 -10.20 -11.70
C ILE A 407 -0.39 -10.16 -12.76
N LEU A 408 -1.61 -9.74 -12.44
CA LEU A 408 -2.67 -9.63 -13.45
C LEU A 408 -2.30 -8.62 -14.55
N MET A 409 -1.70 -7.48 -14.20
CA MET A 409 -1.23 -6.51 -15.20
C MET A 409 -0.18 -7.12 -16.14
N THR A 410 0.82 -7.81 -15.59
CA THR A 410 1.89 -8.45 -16.38
C THR A 410 1.31 -9.55 -17.28
N THR A 411 0.44 -10.39 -16.73
CA THR A 411 -0.28 -11.42 -17.49
C THR A 411 -1.09 -10.79 -18.61
N SER A 412 -1.80 -9.69 -18.35
CA SER A 412 -2.61 -9.02 -19.35
C SER A 412 -1.76 -8.44 -20.50
N VAL A 413 -0.57 -7.91 -20.20
CA VAL A 413 0.37 -7.44 -21.24
C VAL A 413 0.88 -8.61 -22.08
N ILE A 414 1.25 -9.73 -21.46
CA ILE A 414 1.71 -10.92 -22.19
C ILE A 414 0.61 -11.45 -23.12
N LEU A 415 -0.63 -11.53 -22.62
CA LEU A 415 -1.77 -11.99 -23.41
C LEU A 415 -2.16 -11.03 -24.54
N ASP A 416 -1.86 -9.73 -24.43
CA ASP A 416 -2.05 -8.75 -25.51
C ASP A 416 -1.01 -8.87 -26.63
N ILE A 417 0.20 -9.36 -26.32
CA ILE A 417 1.29 -9.53 -27.29
C ILE A 417 1.05 -10.75 -28.17
N ILE A 418 0.45 -11.81 -27.62
CA ILE A 418 0.19 -13.06 -28.34
C ILE A 418 -1.17 -12.96 -29.04
N GLU A 419 -1.16 -13.03 -30.37
CA GLU A 419 -2.35 -12.83 -31.19
C GLU A 419 -3.47 -13.83 -30.88
N SER A 420 -3.13 -15.10 -30.59
CA SER A 420 -4.11 -16.16 -30.26
C SER A 420 -4.82 -15.96 -28.92
N THR A 421 -4.29 -15.14 -28.01
CA THR A 421 -4.85 -14.94 -26.66
C THR A 421 -5.54 -13.60 -26.47
N LYS A 422 -5.48 -12.72 -27.47
CA LYS A 422 -5.96 -11.34 -27.39
C LYS A 422 -7.46 -11.24 -27.10
N ASP A 423 -8.27 -12.10 -27.73
CA ASP A 423 -9.73 -12.12 -27.54
C ASP A 423 -10.11 -12.54 -26.11
N ILE A 424 -9.45 -13.58 -25.60
CA ILE A 424 -9.63 -14.04 -24.21
C ILE A 424 -9.25 -12.93 -23.23
N ASN A 425 -8.13 -12.24 -23.47
CA ASN A 425 -7.68 -11.14 -22.62
C ASN A 425 -8.69 -9.99 -22.56
N SER A 426 -9.36 -9.66 -23.66
CA SER A 426 -10.40 -8.63 -23.70
C SER A 426 -11.53 -8.92 -22.72
N HIS A 427 -11.97 -10.17 -22.65
CA HIS A 427 -12.97 -10.62 -21.69
C HIS A 427 -12.44 -10.68 -20.25
N LEU A 428 -11.21 -11.15 -20.04
CA LEU A 428 -10.60 -11.19 -18.70
C LEU A 428 -10.41 -9.79 -18.10
N LYS A 429 -10.01 -8.81 -18.93
CA LYS A 429 -9.90 -7.40 -18.54
C LYS A 429 -11.21 -6.82 -18.00
N PHE A 430 -12.37 -7.31 -18.46
CA PHE A 430 -13.67 -6.87 -17.93
C PHE A 430 -13.80 -7.18 -16.43
N VAL A 431 -13.39 -8.39 -16.02
CA VAL A 431 -13.42 -8.80 -14.61
C VAL A 431 -12.26 -8.21 -13.82
N TRP A 432 -11.05 -8.21 -14.39
CA TRP A 432 -9.85 -7.72 -13.70
C TRP A 432 -9.90 -6.22 -13.41
N ARG A 433 -10.63 -5.42 -14.21
CA ARG A 433 -10.85 -3.99 -13.94
C ARG A 433 -11.51 -3.72 -12.59
N LEU A 434 -12.27 -4.66 -12.03
CA LEU A 434 -12.85 -4.59 -10.67
C LEU A 434 -11.79 -4.45 -9.56
N SER A 435 -10.52 -4.74 -9.87
CA SER A 435 -9.40 -4.39 -8.99
C SER A 435 -8.89 -2.99 -9.36
N PRO A 436 -9.00 -1.99 -8.46
CA PRO A 436 -8.52 -0.64 -8.74
C PRO A 436 -7.02 -0.59 -9.09
N LEU A 437 -6.20 -1.45 -8.46
CA LEU A 437 -4.76 -1.54 -8.74
C LEU A 437 -4.47 -2.08 -10.14
N PHE A 438 -5.18 -3.14 -10.56
CA PHE A 438 -5.06 -3.64 -11.93
C PHE A 438 -5.45 -2.54 -12.92
N CYS A 439 -6.55 -1.83 -12.64
CA CYS A 439 -7.07 -0.79 -13.52
C CYS A 439 -6.04 0.34 -13.74
N VAL A 440 -5.40 0.86 -12.68
CA VAL A 440 -4.32 1.86 -12.80
C VAL A 440 -3.11 1.32 -13.54
N GLY A 441 -2.63 0.12 -13.21
CA GLY A 441 -1.48 -0.48 -13.87
C GLY A 441 -1.72 -0.70 -15.37
N ASN A 442 -2.90 -1.24 -15.72
CA ASN A 442 -3.33 -1.44 -17.09
C ASN A 442 -3.47 -0.11 -17.84
N SER A 443 -3.96 0.94 -17.18
CA SER A 443 -4.09 2.28 -17.78
C SER A 443 -2.74 2.85 -18.23
N LEU A 444 -1.72 2.76 -17.38
CA LEU A 444 -0.36 3.19 -17.72
C LEU A 444 0.23 2.38 -18.89
N ASN A 445 0.01 1.07 -18.89
CA ASN A 445 0.47 0.22 -19.99
C ASN A 445 -0.27 0.53 -21.30
N GLN A 446 -1.57 0.78 -21.25
CA GLN A 446 -2.36 1.13 -22.43
C GLN A 446 -1.95 2.48 -23.03
N LEU A 447 -1.59 3.48 -22.23
CA LEU A 447 -0.97 4.73 -22.73
C LEU A 447 0.36 4.48 -23.44
N SER A 448 1.16 3.56 -22.89
CA SER A 448 2.48 3.22 -23.44
C SER A 448 2.36 2.44 -24.76
N ILE A 449 1.41 1.52 -24.84
CA ILE A 449 1.13 0.70 -26.02
C ILE A 449 0.43 1.53 -27.10
N SER A 450 -0.49 2.44 -26.73
CA SER A 450 -1.20 3.29 -27.69
C SER A 450 -0.24 4.22 -28.44
N THR A 451 0.81 4.73 -27.77
CA THR A 451 1.88 5.50 -28.41
C THR A 451 2.57 4.69 -29.53
N LEU A 452 2.81 3.40 -29.28
CA LEU A 452 3.41 2.49 -30.25
C LEU A 452 2.45 2.20 -31.43
N ARG A 453 1.16 1.99 -31.14
CA ARG A 453 0.11 1.79 -32.16
C ARG A 453 -0.11 3.03 -33.03
N LEU A 454 -0.04 4.22 -32.44
CA LEU A 454 -0.12 5.50 -33.15
C LEU A 454 1.11 5.72 -34.05
N ALA A 455 2.31 5.39 -33.56
CA ALA A 455 3.54 5.46 -34.36
C ALA A 455 3.51 4.51 -35.57
N GLN A 456 2.86 3.35 -35.44
CA GLN A 456 2.66 2.38 -36.53
C GLN A 456 1.45 2.70 -37.45
N GLY A 457 0.68 3.75 -37.16
CA GLY A 457 -0.51 4.13 -37.94
C GLY A 457 -1.71 3.19 -37.77
N LEU A 458 -1.72 2.33 -36.74
CA LEU A 458 -2.83 1.41 -36.44
C LEU A 458 -4.04 2.14 -35.81
N ILE A 459 -3.82 3.31 -35.22
CA ILE A 459 -4.84 4.17 -34.62
C ILE A 459 -4.76 5.54 -35.29
N LYS A 460 -5.91 6.23 -35.42
CA LYS A 460 -5.96 7.58 -36.01
C LYS A 460 -5.10 8.54 -35.21
N LYS A 461 -4.29 9.34 -35.92
CA LYS A 461 -3.60 10.50 -35.34
C LYS A 461 -4.67 11.42 -34.71
N ASP A 462 -4.44 11.89 -33.49
CA ASP A 462 -5.35 12.71 -32.67
C ASP A 462 -6.45 11.97 -31.88
N THR A 463 -6.40 10.64 -31.75
CA THR A 463 -7.28 9.94 -30.80
C THR A 463 -7.02 10.43 -29.37
N SER A 464 -8.07 10.95 -28.72
CA SER A 464 -8.02 11.39 -27.31
C SER A 464 -7.69 10.23 -26.37
N ALA A 465 -6.89 10.48 -25.34
CA ALA A 465 -6.57 9.50 -24.31
C ALA A 465 -7.83 8.99 -23.57
N PHE A 466 -8.90 9.79 -23.53
CA PHE A 466 -10.18 9.40 -22.93
C PHE A 466 -11.07 8.52 -23.82
N SER A 467 -10.64 8.21 -25.06
CA SER A 467 -11.42 7.34 -25.93
C SER A 467 -11.51 5.92 -25.35
N THR A 468 -12.57 5.21 -25.69
CA THR A 468 -12.76 3.79 -25.34
C THR A 468 -11.67 2.89 -25.91
N ASP A 469 -10.96 3.35 -26.94
CA ASP A 469 -9.85 2.63 -27.57
C ASP A 469 -8.56 2.69 -26.74
N ILE A 470 -8.45 3.65 -25.80
CA ILE A 470 -7.27 3.85 -24.96
C ILE A 470 -7.58 3.69 -23.48
N LEU A 471 -8.30 4.63 -22.83
CA LEU A 471 -8.55 4.62 -21.37
C LEU A 471 -10.03 4.73 -20.97
N GLY A 472 -10.95 4.89 -21.92
CA GLY A 472 -12.35 5.19 -21.62
C GLY A 472 -13.02 4.15 -20.72
N TRP A 473 -12.68 2.86 -20.89
CA TRP A 473 -13.18 1.78 -20.04
C TRP A 473 -12.60 1.84 -18.62
N GLU A 474 -11.30 2.10 -18.50
CA GLU A 474 -10.61 2.19 -17.22
C GLU A 474 -11.15 3.35 -16.38
N VAL A 475 -11.38 4.51 -17.01
CA VAL A 475 -12.01 5.67 -16.38
C VAL A 475 -13.44 5.36 -15.94
N ALA A 476 -14.24 4.71 -16.80
CA ALA A 476 -15.62 4.35 -16.48
C ALA A 476 -15.73 3.38 -15.29
N TYR A 477 -14.86 2.37 -15.25
CA TYR A 477 -14.79 1.42 -14.14
C TYR A 477 -14.39 2.10 -12.83
N LEU A 478 -13.31 2.88 -12.83
CA LEU A 478 -12.88 3.60 -11.62
C LEU A 478 -13.94 4.58 -11.12
N ALA A 479 -14.65 5.27 -12.02
CA ALA A 479 -15.76 6.15 -11.65
C ALA A 479 -16.93 5.38 -11.02
N ALA A 480 -17.28 4.21 -11.56
CA ALA A 480 -18.32 3.35 -11.00
C ALA A 480 -17.90 2.78 -9.64
N GLU A 481 -16.67 2.29 -9.52
CA GLU A 481 -16.09 1.74 -8.28
C GLU A 481 -15.99 2.78 -7.16
N ALA A 482 -15.63 4.02 -7.50
CA ALA A 482 -15.58 5.14 -6.57
C ALA A 482 -16.91 5.42 -5.87
N ILE A 483 -18.04 5.01 -6.47
CA ILE A 483 -19.38 5.14 -5.90
C ILE A 483 -19.87 3.82 -5.32
N LEU A 484 -19.72 2.72 -6.06
CA LEU A 484 -20.29 1.42 -5.70
C LEU A 484 -19.59 0.79 -4.49
N PHE A 485 -18.27 0.83 -4.41
CA PHE A 485 -17.54 0.21 -3.30
C PHE A 485 -17.83 0.85 -1.94
N PRO A 486 -17.88 2.19 -1.77
CA PRO A 486 -18.27 2.77 -0.50
C PRO A 486 -19.72 2.42 -0.12
N LEU A 487 -20.64 2.36 -1.09
CA LEU A 487 -22.03 1.93 -0.83
C LEU A 487 -22.09 0.46 -0.35
N ILE A 488 -21.31 -0.43 -0.97
CA ILE A 488 -21.21 -1.83 -0.54
C ILE A 488 -20.61 -1.92 0.87
N ALA A 489 -19.51 -1.21 1.14
CA ALA A 489 -18.84 -1.25 2.44
C ALA A 489 -19.75 -0.74 3.58
N ILE A 490 -20.50 0.35 3.34
CA ILE A 490 -21.49 0.90 4.27
C ILE A 490 -22.69 -0.05 4.38
N GLY A 491 -23.15 -0.63 3.27
CA GLY A 491 -24.26 -1.59 3.25
C GLY A 491 -23.98 -2.85 4.06
N ILE A 492 -22.79 -3.44 3.89
CA ILE A 492 -22.31 -4.57 4.70
C ILE A 492 -22.28 -4.16 6.18
N ASP A 493 -21.75 -2.98 6.48
CA ASP A 493 -21.68 -2.50 7.85
C ASP A 493 -23.06 -2.29 8.49
N TYR A 494 -24.00 -1.73 7.75
CA TYR A 494 -25.36 -1.48 8.19
C TYR A 494 -26.07 -2.82 8.47
N ALA A 495 -25.89 -3.81 7.59
CA ALA A 495 -26.42 -5.16 7.78
C ALA A 495 -25.83 -5.87 9.01
N LEU A 496 -24.54 -5.64 9.31
CA LEU A 496 -23.86 -6.25 10.46
C LEU A 496 -24.11 -5.49 11.79
N SER A 497 -24.26 -4.17 11.73
CA SER A 497 -24.35 -3.28 12.91
C SER A 497 -25.77 -3.11 13.43
N PHE A 498 -26.81 -3.33 12.61
CA PHE A 498 -28.20 -3.21 13.03
C PHE A 498 -28.86 -4.59 13.22
N PRO A 499 -29.07 -5.01 14.48
CA PRO A 499 -29.68 -6.30 14.81
C PRO A 499 -31.03 -6.58 14.13
N LYS A 500 -31.83 -5.54 13.82
CA LYS A 500 -33.15 -5.68 13.18
C LYS A 500 -33.07 -6.38 11.82
N ILE A 501 -32.00 -6.11 11.08
CA ILE A 501 -31.76 -6.71 9.76
C ILE A 501 -31.30 -8.15 9.93
N LYS A 502 -30.39 -8.39 10.89
CA LYS A 502 -29.91 -9.73 11.25
C LYS A 502 -31.06 -10.65 11.70
N ALA A 503 -32.02 -10.13 12.46
CA ALA A 503 -33.21 -10.84 12.93
C ALA A 503 -34.25 -11.09 11.81
N LYS A 504 -34.35 -10.20 10.80
CA LYS A 504 -35.19 -10.44 9.61
C LYS A 504 -34.64 -11.54 8.70
N ILE A 505 -33.32 -11.72 8.67
CA ILE A 505 -32.64 -12.70 7.81
C ILE A 505 -32.59 -14.09 8.45
N THR A 506 -32.61 -14.19 9.79
CA THR A 506 -32.61 -15.49 10.49
C THR A 506 -33.71 -15.51 11.55
N LYS A 507 -34.73 -16.36 11.37
CA LYS A 507 -35.70 -16.63 12.45
C LYS A 507 -35.01 -17.40 13.56
N ASP A 508 -35.13 -16.90 14.79
CA ASP A 508 -34.62 -17.61 15.98
C ASP A 508 -35.43 -18.92 16.15
N PRO A 509 -34.78 -20.05 16.51
CA PRO A 509 -35.47 -21.32 16.71
C PRO A 509 -36.44 -21.25 17.89
N HIS A 510 -37.61 -21.87 17.74
CA HIS A 510 -38.57 -22.02 18.83
C HIS A 510 -38.15 -23.20 19.70
N VAL A 511 -37.83 -22.92 20.96
CA VAL A 511 -37.45 -23.92 21.97
C VAL A 511 -38.47 -23.81 23.08
N VAL A 512 -39.06 -24.94 23.47
CA VAL A 512 -39.97 -25.03 24.62
C VAL A 512 -39.11 -25.18 25.87
N ASP A 513 -39.31 -24.28 26.84
CA ASP A 513 -38.56 -24.28 28.08
C ASP A 513 -39.07 -25.41 28.99
N ALA A 514 -38.18 -26.04 29.77
CA ALA A 514 -38.58 -27.03 30.77
C ALA A 514 -39.33 -26.33 31.93
N PRO A 515 -40.30 -27.00 32.57
CA PRO A 515 -40.97 -26.45 33.75
C PRO A 515 -39.94 -26.15 34.85
N TYR A 516 -39.99 -24.96 35.42
CA TYR A 516 -39.20 -24.56 36.58
C TYR A 516 -40.14 -23.90 37.60
N ASP A 517 -39.86 -24.09 38.88
CA ASP A 517 -40.58 -23.40 39.94
C ASP A 517 -40.15 -21.92 39.95
N VAL A 518 -41.14 -21.04 39.97
CA VAL A 518 -40.96 -19.59 40.05
C VAL A 518 -41.19 -19.18 41.51
N ASP A 519 -40.24 -18.46 42.07
CA ASP A 519 -40.35 -17.94 43.44
C ASP A 519 -41.48 -16.89 43.53
N GLU A 520 -42.12 -16.77 44.70
CA GLU A 520 -43.28 -15.89 44.91
C GLU A 520 -42.95 -14.41 44.64
N ASP A 521 -41.74 -13.97 44.96
CA ASP A 521 -41.27 -12.59 44.73
C ASP A 521 -41.04 -12.31 43.24
N VAL A 522 -40.51 -13.28 42.48
CA VAL A 522 -40.36 -13.20 41.03
C VAL A 522 -41.72 -13.10 40.35
N MET A 523 -42.70 -13.89 40.79
CA MET A 523 -44.06 -13.85 40.27
C MET A 523 -44.76 -12.52 40.60
N ALA A 524 -44.58 -12.00 41.82
CA ALA A 524 -45.12 -10.70 42.21
C ALA A 524 -44.52 -9.55 41.38
N GLU A 525 -43.23 -9.60 41.07
CA GLU A 525 -42.57 -8.63 40.20
C GLU A 525 -43.05 -8.74 38.74
N GLU A 526 -43.24 -9.96 38.24
CA GLU A 526 -43.84 -10.19 36.91
C GLU A 526 -45.25 -9.58 36.83
N ASP A 527 -46.09 -9.79 37.84
CA ASP A 527 -47.43 -9.20 37.94
C ASP A 527 -47.39 -7.66 38.04
N ARG A 528 -46.43 -7.10 38.80
CA ARG A 528 -46.23 -5.64 38.91
C ARG A 528 -45.87 -5.02 37.56
N VAL A 529 -45.00 -5.67 36.80
CA VAL A 529 -44.59 -5.21 35.47
C VAL A 529 -45.72 -5.42 34.45
N ALA A 530 -46.45 -6.55 34.52
CA ALA A 530 -47.56 -6.88 33.62
C ALA A 530 -48.77 -5.95 33.81
N SER A 531 -49.06 -5.56 35.06
CA SER A 531 -50.15 -4.62 35.39
C SER A 531 -49.87 -3.16 34.98
N GLY A 532 -48.66 -2.85 34.52
CA GLY A 532 -48.25 -1.51 34.11
C GLY A 532 -47.91 -0.57 35.27
N ALA A 533 -47.95 -1.05 36.51
CA ALA A 533 -47.58 -0.26 37.69
C ALA A 533 -46.13 0.25 37.63
N ALA A 534 -45.27 -0.47 36.90
CA ALA A 534 -43.86 -0.16 36.71
C ALA A 534 -43.53 0.70 35.47
N ASP A 535 -44.52 1.15 34.67
CA ASP A 535 -44.26 1.81 33.38
C ASP A 535 -43.50 3.15 33.47
N LYS A 536 -43.45 3.75 34.67
CA LYS A 536 -42.71 5.00 34.95
C LYS A 536 -41.27 4.77 35.43
N ASP A 537 -40.88 3.52 35.63
CA ASP A 537 -39.56 3.14 36.13
C ASP A 537 -38.46 3.46 35.09
N ALA A 538 -37.22 3.59 35.56
CA ALA A 538 -36.10 3.96 34.71
C ALA A 538 -35.77 2.85 33.70
N VAL A 539 -35.89 1.61 34.14
CA VAL A 539 -35.67 0.40 33.35
C VAL A 539 -36.89 -0.48 33.49
N VAL A 540 -37.46 -0.96 32.38
CA VAL A 540 -38.60 -1.90 32.39
C VAL A 540 -38.33 -3.02 31.40
N MET A 541 -38.29 -4.26 31.86
CA MET A 541 -38.17 -5.47 31.05
C MET A 541 -39.44 -6.28 31.19
N LYS A 542 -40.07 -6.63 30.07
CA LYS A 542 -41.37 -7.34 29.98
C LYS A 542 -41.18 -8.65 29.23
N ASN A 543 -41.27 -9.78 29.94
CA ASN A 543 -41.21 -11.14 29.39
C ASN A 543 -40.02 -11.33 28.43
N LEU A 544 -38.85 -10.81 28.81
CA LEU A 544 -37.69 -10.71 27.94
C LEU A 544 -37.10 -12.11 27.72
N ARG A 545 -37.07 -12.55 26.47
CA ARG A 545 -36.55 -13.88 26.10
C ARG A 545 -35.51 -13.78 25.01
N LYS A 546 -34.45 -14.58 25.10
CA LYS A 546 -33.44 -14.69 24.04
C LYS A 546 -33.04 -16.12 23.79
N VAL A 547 -33.12 -16.53 22.53
CA VAL A 547 -32.60 -17.80 22.01
C VAL A 547 -31.52 -17.51 20.99
N TYR A 548 -30.37 -18.18 21.12
CA TYR A 548 -29.26 -18.07 20.19
C TYR A 548 -29.33 -19.13 19.08
N LYS A 549 -28.63 -18.88 17.97
CA LYS A 549 -28.47 -19.85 16.88
C LYS A 549 -27.90 -21.15 17.45
N GLY A 550 -28.57 -22.28 17.18
CA GLY A 550 -28.25 -23.57 17.79
C GLY A 550 -29.16 -23.97 18.96
N GLY A 551 -30.23 -23.21 19.25
CA GLY A 551 -31.26 -23.59 20.22
C GLY A 551 -30.90 -23.32 21.68
N LYS A 552 -29.77 -22.66 21.96
CA LYS A 552 -29.39 -22.30 23.32
C LYS A 552 -30.23 -21.13 23.81
N VAL A 553 -31.04 -21.36 24.85
CA VAL A 553 -31.81 -20.31 25.52
C VAL A 553 -30.85 -19.53 26.44
N GLY A 554 -30.73 -18.23 26.19
CA GLY A 554 -29.82 -17.33 26.87
C GLY A 554 -30.48 -16.42 27.90
N VAL A 555 -31.78 -16.16 27.78
CA VAL A 555 -32.63 -15.45 28.76
C VAL A 555 -34.03 -16.08 28.65
N VAL A 556 -34.63 -16.44 29.78
CA VAL A 556 -35.95 -17.08 29.88
C VAL A 556 -36.90 -16.09 30.54
N ASN A 557 -37.88 -15.56 29.80
CA ASN A 557 -39.00 -14.73 30.27
C ASN A 557 -38.69 -13.78 31.44
N LEU A 558 -37.63 -12.98 31.33
CA LEU A 558 -37.23 -12.07 32.40
C LEU A 558 -38.16 -10.84 32.44
N SER A 559 -38.87 -10.68 33.55
CA SER A 559 -39.68 -9.49 33.88
C SER A 559 -39.11 -8.80 35.11
N LEU A 560 -38.69 -7.55 34.96
CA LEU A 560 -38.06 -6.76 36.03
C LEU A 560 -38.15 -5.27 35.69
N ALA A 561 -38.48 -4.44 36.66
CA ALA A 561 -38.43 -2.99 36.52
C ALA A 561 -37.70 -2.29 37.69
N LEU A 562 -36.88 -1.30 37.35
CA LEU A 562 -35.99 -0.60 38.27
C LEU A 562 -36.38 0.89 38.39
N PRO A 563 -36.81 1.37 39.56
CA PRO A 563 -37.13 2.78 39.80
C PRO A 563 -35.90 3.69 39.68
N LYS A 564 -36.15 4.99 39.53
CA LYS A 564 -35.10 6.01 39.43
C LYS A 564 -34.36 6.16 40.76
N GLY A 565 -33.03 6.23 40.71
CA GLY A 565 -32.18 6.43 41.89
C GLY A 565 -31.79 5.15 42.62
N GLU A 566 -32.24 3.99 42.16
CA GLU A 566 -31.85 2.70 42.74
C GLU A 566 -30.49 2.22 42.19
N CYS A 567 -29.64 1.71 43.10
CA CYS A 567 -28.41 1.01 42.73
C CYS A 567 -28.67 -0.50 42.71
N PHE A 568 -28.93 -1.05 41.52
CA PHE A 568 -29.27 -2.46 41.35
C PHE A 568 -28.05 -3.33 41.02
N GLY A 569 -27.87 -4.42 41.76
CA GLY A 569 -26.81 -5.42 41.52
C GLY A 569 -27.35 -6.69 40.87
N TYR A 570 -26.93 -7.00 39.63
CA TYR A 570 -27.40 -8.19 38.92
C TYR A 570 -26.43 -9.38 39.10
N LEU A 571 -26.66 -10.21 40.11
CA LEU A 571 -25.81 -11.33 40.50
C LEU A 571 -26.35 -12.68 40.00
N GLY A 572 -25.46 -13.62 39.70
CA GLY A 572 -25.83 -14.99 39.35
C GLY A 572 -24.63 -15.80 38.88
N ILE A 573 -24.79 -17.11 38.72
CA ILE A 573 -23.70 -17.99 38.23
C ILE A 573 -23.35 -17.72 36.75
N ASN A 574 -22.16 -18.16 36.32
CA ASN A 574 -21.78 -18.10 34.91
C ASN A 574 -22.77 -18.93 34.07
N GLY A 575 -23.29 -18.32 32.99
CA GLY A 575 -24.31 -18.95 32.15
C GLY A 575 -25.76 -18.59 32.49
N ALA A 576 -26.03 -17.89 33.60
CA ALA A 576 -27.38 -17.45 34.00
C ALA A 576 -28.03 -16.37 33.10
N GLY A 577 -27.40 -16.00 31.98
CA GLY A 577 -27.96 -15.01 31.05
C GLY A 577 -27.64 -13.54 31.31
N LYS A 578 -26.94 -13.19 32.40
CA LYS A 578 -26.58 -11.79 32.76
C LYS A 578 -26.02 -10.96 31.60
N THR A 579 -24.95 -11.45 30.97
CA THR A 579 -24.31 -10.77 29.82
C THR A 579 -25.23 -10.68 28.61
N SER A 580 -26.12 -11.67 28.42
CA SER A 580 -27.13 -11.67 27.35
C SER A 580 -28.16 -10.57 27.61
N THR A 581 -28.68 -10.46 28.84
CA THR A 581 -29.59 -9.39 29.26
C THR A 581 -28.94 -8.02 29.07
N MET A 582 -27.71 -7.81 29.54
CA MET A 582 -27.01 -6.53 29.39
C MET A 582 -26.84 -6.14 27.92
N LYS A 583 -26.47 -7.09 27.05
CA LYS A 583 -26.37 -6.86 25.59
C LYS A 583 -27.72 -6.53 24.95
N ILE A 584 -28.82 -7.02 25.51
CA ILE A 584 -30.16 -6.64 25.07
C ILE A 584 -30.47 -5.21 25.51
N MET A 585 -30.22 -4.88 26.77
CA MET A 585 -30.46 -3.54 27.32
C MET A 585 -29.63 -2.44 26.63
N THR A 586 -28.40 -2.73 26.22
CA THR A 586 -27.56 -1.78 25.46
C THR A 586 -27.91 -1.72 23.97
N GLY A 587 -28.79 -2.60 23.49
CA GLY A 587 -29.23 -2.67 22.09
C GLY A 587 -28.26 -3.40 21.15
N ASP A 588 -27.30 -4.16 21.68
CA ASP A 588 -26.33 -4.96 20.91
C ASP A 588 -26.97 -6.21 20.30
N VAL A 589 -27.89 -6.82 21.05
CA VAL A 589 -28.60 -8.05 20.69
C VAL A 589 -30.09 -7.79 20.81
N LEU A 590 -30.88 -8.15 19.80
CA LEU A 590 -32.33 -8.08 19.94
C LEU A 590 -32.87 -9.26 20.72
N PRO A 591 -33.89 -9.04 21.57
CA PRO A 591 -34.62 -10.13 22.19
C PRO A 591 -35.32 -10.97 21.11
N THR A 592 -35.53 -12.25 21.40
CA THR A 592 -36.33 -13.17 20.58
C THR A 592 -37.82 -12.92 20.78
N SER A 593 -38.23 -12.59 22.00
CA SER A 593 -39.57 -12.12 22.36
C SER A 593 -39.51 -11.25 23.62
N GLY A 594 -40.59 -10.53 23.92
CA GLY A 594 -40.65 -9.57 25.00
C GLY A 594 -40.29 -8.15 24.58
N ALA A 595 -40.35 -7.23 25.53
CA ALA A 595 -40.05 -5.81 25.32
C ALA A 595 -39.13 -5.28 26.42
N ALA A 596 -38.33 -4.27 26.10
CA ALA A 596 -37.51 -3.57 27.09
C ALA A 596 -37.55 -2.06 26.83
N MET A 597 -37.73 -1.29 27.89
CA MET A 597 -37.85 0.17 27.85
C MET A 597 -36.82 0.80 28.79
N LEU A 598 -36.21 1.89 28.34
CA LEU A 598 -35.22 2.66 29.08
C LEU A 598 -35.63 4.14 29.06
N GLY A 599 -35.91 4.71 30.23
CA GLY A 599 -36.36 6.09 30.37
C GLY A 599 -37.64 6.41 29.57
N GLY A 600 -38.55 5.43 29.45
CA GLY A 600 -39.78 5.55 28.67
C GLY A 600 -39.63 5.28 27.16
N PHE A 601 -38.42 5.02 26.66
CA PHE A 601 -38.16 4.71 25.26
C PHE A 601 -37.96 3.20 25.07
N ASP A 602 -38.67 2.60 24.11
CA ASP A 602 -38.45 1.20 23.75
C ASP A 602 -37.11 1.02 23.01
N ILE A 603 -36.30 0.06 23.46
CA ILE A 603 -34.94 -0.19 22.95
C ILE A 603 -34.93 -0.62 21.48
N MET A 604 -36.05 -1.16 20.99
CA MET A 604 -36.13 -1.61 19.61
C MET A 604 -36.49 -0.44 18.69
N SER A 605 -37.51 0.34 19.01
CA SER A 605 -38.01 1.43 18.18
C SER A 605 -37.17 2.72 18.28
N HIS A 606 -36.66 3.06 19.46
CA HIS A 606 -36.04 4.37 19.77
C HIS A 606 -34.55 4.23 20.17
N GLN A 607 -33.76 3.53 19.36
CA GLN A 607 -32.37 3.22 19.67
C GLN A 607 -31.48 4.45 19.88
N LEU A 608 -31.75 5.54 19.18
CA LEU A 608 -30.88 6.72 19.18
C LEU A 608 -31.12 7.57 20.43
N GLU A 609 -32.37 7.65 20.86
CA GLU A 609 -32.83 8.26 22.11
C GLU A 609 -32.31 7.48 23.31
N VAL A 610 -32.48 6.14 23.31
CA VAL A 610 -31.99 5.26 24.38
C VAL A 610 -30.48 5.39 24.56
N ARG A 611 -29.69 5.39 23.47
CA ARG A 611 -28.23 5.53 23.52
C ARG A 611 -27.75 6.85 24.14
N ARG A 612 -28.56 7.92 24.09
CA ARG A 612 -28.24 9.20 24.74
C ARG A 612 -28.51 9.17 26.24
N LEU A 613 -29.40 8.29 26.70
CA LEU A 613 -29.81 8.17 28.11
C LEU A 613 -28.92 7.20 28.90
N ILE A 614 -28.10 6.40 28.22
CA ILE A 614 -27.28 5.37 28.86
C ILE A 614 -25.78 5.73 28.88
N GLY A 615 -25.13 5.47 30.01
CA GLY A 615 -23.70 5.27 30.10
C GLY A 615 -23.41 3.77 30.07
N TYR A 616 -22.48 3.31 29.25
CA TYR A 616 -22.13 1.89 29.17
C TYR A 616 -20.63 1.69 29.37
N CYS A 617 -20.29 0.86 30.35
CA CYS A 617 -18.92 0.41 30.60
C CYS A 617 -18.82 -1.09 30.25
N PRO A 618 -18.25 -1.46 29.11
CA PRO A 618 -18.15 -2.87 28.70
C PRO A 618 -17.27 -3.69 29.65
N GLN A 619 -17.48 -5.01 29.69
CA GLN A 619 -16.69 -5.93 30.52
C GLN A 619 -15.20 -5.89 30.18
N PHE A 620 -14.87 -5.80 28.88
CA PHE A 620 -13.51 -5.58 28.38
C PHE A 620 -13.36 -4.11 28.01
N ASP A 621 -12.26 -3.49 28.42
CA ASP A 621 -11.98 -2.07 28.14
C ASP A 621 -11.81 -1.86 26.63
N ALA A 622 -12.83 -1.34 25.94
CA ALA A 622 -12.82 -1.09 24.50
C ALA A 622 -12.16 0.26 24.13
N LEU A 623 -11.03 0.55 24.77
CA LEU A 623 -10.26 1.77 24.62
C LEU A 623 -9.46 1.81 23.32
N ILE A 624 -9.12 3.02 22.87
CA ILE A 624 -8.28 3.23 21.69
C ILE A 624 -6.84 3.41 22.16
N ASP A 625 -6.01 2.38 22.00
CA ASP A 625 -4.68 2.31 22.62
C ASP A 625 -3.77 3.52 22.37
N LEU A 626 -3.88 4.14 21.19
CA LEU A 626 -3.03 5.25 20.74
C LEU A 626 -3.56 6.64 21.13
N LEU A 627 -4.69 6.73 21.83
CA LEU A 627 -5.17 7.98 22.42
C LEU A 627 -4.75 8.08 23.89
N THR A 628 -4.53 9.31 24.34
CA THR A 628 -4.26 9.59 25.77
C THR A 628 -5.55 9.59 26.60
N VAL A 629 -5.43 9.56 27.93
CA VAL A 629 -6.58 9.65 28.86
C VAL A 629 -7.43 10.88 28.56
N ARG A 630 -6.81 12.08 28.49
CA ARG A 630 -7.55 13.32 28.18
C ARG A 630 -8.26 13.24 26.83
N GLU A 631 -7.57 12.75 25.80
CA GLU A 631 -8.13 12.71 24.45
C GLU A 631 -9.30 11.72 24.32
N HIS A 632 -9.34 10.65 25.11
CA HIS A 632 -10.51 9.79 25.20
C HIS A 632 -11.70 10.54 25.78
N LEU A 633 -11.51 11.23 26.91
CA LEU A 633 -12.59 11.96 27.56
C LEU A 633 -13.10 13.10 26.67
N GLU A 634 -12.21 13.85 26.02
CA GLU A 634 -12.58 14.85 25.00
C GLU A 634 -13.40 14.25 23.85
N LEU A 635 -12.97 13.08 23.34
CA LEU A 635 -13.65 12.40 22.23
C LEU A 635 -15.08 12.02 22.62
N PHE A 636 -15.25 11.35 23.77
CA PHE A 636 -16.57 10.91 24.22
C PHE A 636 -17.45 12.07 24.70
N ALA A 637 -16.87 13.15 25.25
CA ALA A 637 -17.61 14.38 25.54
C ALA A 637 -18.17 15.03 24.27
N ALA A 638 -17.34 15.13 23.21
CA ALA A 638 -17.79 15.64 21.92
C ALA A 638 -18.85 14.73 21.27
N ILE A 639 -18.70 13.40 21.34
CA ILE A 639 -19.68 12.43 20.82
C ILE A 639 -21.04 12.61 21.49
N LYS A 640 -21.05 12.79 22.82
CA LYS A 640 -22.29 13.04 23.58
C LYS A 640 -22.87 14.45 23.35
N GLY A 641 -22.18 15.32 22.61
CA GLY A 641 -22.69 16.65 22.26
C GLY A 641 -22.44 17.71 23.32
N VAL A 642 -21.46 17.51 24.21
CA VAL A 642 -21.02 18.55 25.16
C VAL A 642 -20.49 19.77 24.37
N PRO A 643 -20.94 20.99 24.68
CA PRO A 643 -20.44 22.21 24.05
C PRO A 643 -18.92 22.35 24.19
N PRO A 644 -18.19 22.76 23.13
CA PRO A 644 -16.72 22.85 23.17
C PRO A 644 -16.15 23.68 24.32
N SER A 645 -16.85 24.71 24.77
CA SER A 645 -16.46 25.56 25.90
C SER A 645 -16.49 24.86 27.26
N LEU A 646 -17.28 23.80 27.39
CA LEU A 646 -17.46 23.04 28.64
C LEU A 646 -16.65 21.73 28.66
N ILE A 647 -16.12 21.29 27.51
CA ILE A 647 -15.40 20.02 27.42
C ILE A 647 -14.22 19.98 28.41
N ASP A 648 -13.40 21.02 28.45
CA ASP A 648 -12.21 21.03 29.32
C ASP A 648 -12.58 20.94 30.81
N ALA A 649 -13.62 21.66 31.23
CA ALA A 649 -14.12 21.63 32.60
C ALA A 649 -14.64 20.23 32.98
N ILE A 650 -15.47 19.63 32.12
CA ILE A 650 -16.03 18.28 32.37
C ILE A 650 -14.93 17.22 32.35
N VAL A 651 -13.97 17.33 31.44
CA VAL A 651 -12.85 16.38 31.35
C VAL A 651 -12.00 16.44 32.62
N ASN A 652 -11.67 17.64 33.12
CA ASN A 652 -10.93 17.80 34.37
C ASN A 652 -11.71 17.23 35.56
N GLU A 653 -13.01 17.56 35.67
CA GLU A 653 -13.89 17.03 36.71
C GLU A 653 -13.91 15.48 36.72
N LYS A 654 -14.03 14.84 35.55
CA LYS A 654 -14.05 13.37 35.46
C LYS A 654 -12.68 12.74 35.75
N MET A 655 -11.59 13.41 35.41
CA MET A 655 -10.25 12.94 35.78
C MET A 655 -10.00 13.04 37.28
N ASP A 656 -10.45 14.11 37.94
CA ASP A 656 -10.39 14.29 39.39
C ASP A 656 -11.22 13.22 40.11
N GLN A 657 -12.47 13.03 39.70
CA GLN A 657 -13.37 12.01 40.26
C GLN A 657 -12.74 10.61 40.19
N MET A 658 -12.10 10.28 39.08
CA MET A 658 -11.55 8.94 38.84
C MET A 658 -10.07 8.80 39.22
N ASN A 659 -9.45 9.85 39.79
CA ASN A 659 -8.03 9.91 40.14
C ASN A 659 -7.11 9.53 38.96
N LEU A 660 -7.31 10.17 37.81
CA LEU A 660 -6.59 9.90 36.56
C LEU A 660 -5.61 11.04 36.15
N ASN A 661 -5.48 12.10 36.95
CA ASN A 661 -4.67 13.28 36.63
C ASN A 661 -3.20 12.95 36.33
N ASP A 662 -2.58 12.06 37.13
CA ASP A 662 -1.19 11.62 36.92
C ASP A 662 -0.98 10.84 35.61
N PHE A 663 -2.08 10.41 34.98
CA PHE A 663 -2.09 9.62 33.75
C PHE A 663 -2.65 10.40 32.56
N GLU A 664 -2.95 11.69 32.70
CA GLU A 664 -3.63 12.54 31.72
C GLU A 664 -3.07 12.39 30.29
N HIS A 665 -1.74 12.47 30.16
CA HIS A 665 -1.04 12.41 28.88
C HIS A 665 -0.51 11.01 28.53
N LYS A 666 -0.78 9.99 29.35
CA LYS A 666 -0.37 8.61 29.03
C LYS A 666 -1.34 7.99 28.04
N LEU A 667 -0.79 7.19 27.13
CA LEU A 667 -1.56 6.43 26.15
C LEU A 667 -2.36 5.33 26.85
N ALA A 668 -3.63 5.17 26.47
CA ALA A 668 -4.52 4.19 27.08
C ALA A 668 -3.96 2.76 27.01
N GLY A 669 -3.27 2.41 25.92
CA GLY A 669 -2.64 1.09 25.77
C GLY A 669 -1.62 0.77 26.88
N THR A 670 -0.97 1.79 27.45
CA THR A 670 0.08 1.67 28.48
C THR A 670 -0.45 1.71 29.92
N LEU A 671 -1.75 1.93 30.12
CA LEU A 671 -2.36 1.95 31.45
C LEU A 671 -2.43 0.54 32.05
N SER A 672 -2.37 0.46 33.38
CA SER A 672 -2.70 -0.77 34.11
C SER A 672 -4.18 -1.11 33.93
N GLY A 673 -4.56 -2.38 34.09
CA GLY A 673 -5.96 -2.80 33.95
C GLY A 673 -6.93 -2.02 34.86
N GLY A 674 -6.52 -1.69 36.10
CA GLY A 674 -7.30 -0.87 37.00
C GLY A 674 -7.53 0.56 36.48
N ASN A 675 -6.51 1.18 35.90
CA ASN A 675 -6.63 2.53 35.34
C ASN A 675 -7.38 2.54 34.01
N LYS A 676 -7.26 1.49 33.19
CA LYS A 676 -8.12 1.27 32.00
C LYS A 676 -9.58 1.22 32.41
N ARG A 677 -9.90 0.45 33.46
CA ARG A 677 -11.27 0.37 33.99
C ARG A 677 -11.77 1.70 34.54
N LYS A 678 -10.93 2.45 35.28
CA LYS A 678 -11.26 3.82 35.76
C LYS A 678 -11.59 4.75 34.57
N LEU A 679 -10.80 4.69 33.49
CA LEU A 679 -11.06 5.45 32.27
C LEU A 679 -12.37 5.02 31.58
N SER A 680 -12.63 3.72 31.46
CA SER A 680 -13.88 3.20 30.88
C SER A 680 -15.11 3.68 31.65
N VAL A 681 -15.04 3.69 32.98
CA VAL A 681 -16.12 4.23 33.83
C VAL A 681 -16.24 5.74 33.69
N ALA A 682 -15.14 6.47 33.63
CA ALA A 682 -15.15 7.92 33.35
C ALA A 682 -15.90 8.23 32.05
N ILE A 683 -15.61 7.47 30.98
CA ILE A 683 -16.28 7.58 29.67
C ILE A 683 -17.78 7.33 29.78
N ALA A 684 -18.19 6.28 30.53
CA ALA A 684 -19.60 5.97 30.73
C ALA A 684 -20.34 7.12 31.44
N MET A 685 -19.70 7.78 32.41
CA MET A 685 -20.26 8.88 33.22
C MET A 685 -20.27 10.25 32.54
N ILE A 686 -19.54 10.43 31.43
CA ILE A 686 -19.56 11.69 30.67
C ILE A 686 -21.00 12.02 30.25
N GLY A 687 -21.38 13.30 30.35
CA GLY A 687 -22.72 13.76 29.98
C GLY A 687 -23.82 13.49 31.01
N SER A 688 -23.46 12.95 32.18
CA SER A 688 -24.39 12.68 33.29
C SER A 688 -25.62 11.87 32.86
N PRO A 689 -25.42 10.68 32.27
CA PRO A 689 -26.54 9.88 31.78
C PRO A 689 -27.43 9.42 32.94
N PRO A 690 -28.76 9.42 32.78
CA PRO A 690 -29.69 9.00 33.83
C PRO A 690 -29.59 7.51 34.19
N ILE A 691 -29.06 6.67 33.30
CA ILE A 691 -28.90 5.22 33.51
C ILE A 691 -27.44 4.86 33.20
N ILE A 692 -26.77 4.15 34.11
CA ILE A 692 -25.39 3.70 33.90
C ILE A 692 -25.34 2.18 34.04
N PHE A 693 -24.85 1.51 33.01
CA PHE A 693 -24.54 0.08 33.00
C PHE A 693 -23.04 -0.11 33.22
N LEU A 694 -22.67 -0.83 34.30
CA LEU A 694 -21.28 -1.10 34.69
C LEU A 694 -20.88 -2.56 34.52
#